data_AF-A0A947M0X0-F1
#
_entry.id   AF-A0A947M0X0-F1
#
_cell.length_a   1.000
_cell.length_b   1.000
_cell.length_c   1.000
_cell.angle_alpha   90.00
_cell.angle_beta   90.00
_cell.angle_gamma   90.00
#
_symmetry.space_group_name_H-M   'P 1'
#
loop_
_entity.id
_entity.type
_entity.pdbx_description
1 polymer ?
#
loop_
_entity_poly.entity_id
_entity_poly.type
_entity_poly.pdbx_seq_one_letter_code
_entity_poly.pdbx_strand_id
1 'polypeptide(L)'
;MESKTTISLREAHPDTPELSPHEVVRPAAPLAKVLEAYYEKHPLLRDLPASVIRDAWFTTAHMLLRPGARVADMGCYNGMMTYAMAALNPAIEFIGVDSSKKFIAKAQEKYDLPNLSYQVGNIARQAGFKEEELDAIINSFTLHEIFSDARYDDRPVVHALENQFTLLKPEGVMFIRDYAMPERGEYILMEMPDAPSYGDTLDKLSEADLLVWYSEHARPKEDPGCHGFFLEELPPRFPQTRLFRLPAKWAYEFIMRKDNREDWEDELPKEYTFFTQHEYRKNLRALGARVLYTTPHWDDNFIRNSFTGRFRLLDDDLTVLGPPPTSFIAVAQKMSERVSLRLHERRPSQKPLGTVRVSAMRNDMDGRLIDVVNRDVDLTEIVPYRVTGEGRLHVFVHEGLPRGIVNAVPRQGRNIDEKGWSGHMIEAVAVDSNLVNSIEPGNVRDAAIFARDYLGLKPAIGCSLERGQTYYPAPDYIDERVSTRYLRIEDRDHKPQELRFVSSDIEGFSSTGRLREVDAQTILNATAVGYIPNARLELQILTLAEYLGITLESWADCPLVLPEDEDGPEGAITDLKAIAAQMAEKDSRYRPSRGNAGQIRTVQSIFVDEGRIEGGLRGLKSRDMEFVIADEGTTNVAAVLPMNRHAISKEMMVGLIADFLPVPQRHKGNGMTVRAPSFALPREIKNMDEARAFIADKFKVKIDRVARLGESYFTHAGVTPQRVYPFAVAGMGTWGKTWTGGATIYAPIRRVRRLLWWDFDETVMYMMQRAMLTMGDDSEFSFDRNHRQDMKQMFMEGSGPKTLSMSDIGGLGGMTAYGTTTTSSGGGANTGGLKMTDALFAGLPGEAPVTDRAENENRAGPDDRKRKLNPK
;
A
#
# COMPACT_ATOMS: atom_id res chain seq x y z
N MET A 1 22.69 33.34 -70.58
CA MET A 1 21.78 32.37 -69.91
C MET A 1 22.52 31.86 -68.68
N GLU A 2 22.78 32.65 -67.64
CA GLU A 2 21.92 33.61 -66.91
C GLU A 2 20.79 32.92 -66.12
N SER A 3 20.57 33.26 -64.84
CA SER A 3 21.30 34.19 -63.98
C SER A 3 21.13 33.88 -62.47
N LYS A 4 21.89 34.61 -61.65
CA LYS A 4 21.74 34.70 -60.19
C LYS A 4 20.35 35.35 -59.87
N THR A 5 19.88 35.40 -58.63
CA THR A 5 20.31 36.47 -57.70
C THR A 5 19.83 36.23 -56.27
N THR A 6 20.75 36.40 -55.32
CA THR A 6 20.52 36.50 -53.87
C THR A 6 19.74 37.77 -53.52
N ILE A 7 18.73 37.70 -52.65
CA ILE A 7 18.23 38.87 -51.90
C ILE A 7 18.11 38.50 -50.42
N SER A 8 18.48 39.45 -49.57
CA SER A 8 18.39 39.39 -48.11
C SER A 8 18.03 40.78 -47.56
N LEU A 9 17.57 40.82 -46.30
CA LEU A 9 17.38 41.99 -45.41
C LEU A 9 16.03 42.72 -45.45
N ARG A 10 15.32 42.57 -44.32
CA ARG A 10 14.76 43.62 -43.42
C ARG A 10 14.00 44.81 -44.02
N GLU A 11 12.71 44.85 -43.68
CA GLU A 11 11.97 45.96 -43.04
C GLU A 11 10.74 45.30 -42.36
N ALA A 12 10.49 45.29 -41.04
CA ALA A 12 10.76 46.17 -39.91
C ALA A 12 9.72 47.30 -39.70
N HIS A 13 8.56 46.95 -39.16
CA HIS A 13 7.68 47.83 -38.37
C HIS A 13 7.07 47.04 -37.19
N PRO A 14 6.65 47.70 -36.09
CA PRO A 14 6.46 47.06 -34.78
C PRO A 14 5.00 46.61 -34.50
N ASP A 15 4.70 46.41 -33.22
CA ASP A 15 3.39 46.13 -32.62
C ASP A 15 2.89 44.68 -32.77
N THR A 16 3.71 43.75 -32.28
CA THR A 16 3.22 42.49 -31.69
C THR A 16 4.04 42.22 -30.43
N PRO A 17 3.45 41.99 -29.24
CA PRO A 17 4.21 41.73 -28.03
C PRO A 17 4.86 40.34 -28.11
N GLU A 18 6.19 40.28 -28.08
CA GLU A 18 6.93 39.03 -27.97
C GLU A 18 6.68 38.41 -26.59
N LEU A 19 5.91 37.31 -26.56
CA LEU A 19 5.77 36.48 -25.36
C LEU A 19 7.11 35.83 -25.03
N SER A 20 7.53 35.93 -23.77
CA SER A 20 8.84 35.42 -23.35
C SER A 20 8.91 33.88 -23.47
N PRO A 21 10.10 33.29 -23.75
CA PRO A 21 10.25 31.84 -23.82
C PRO A 21 9.99 31.07 -22.51
N HIS A 22 9.79 31.76 -21.39
CA HIS A 22 9.73 31.15 -20.06
C HIS A 22 8.30 30.85 -19.57
N GLU A 23 7.26 31.43 -20.17
CA GLU A 23 5.86 31.14 -19.81
C GLU A 23 5.26 29.99 -20.64
N VAL A 24 5.87 28.80 -20.56
CA VAL A 24 5.16 27.56 -20.87
C VAL A 24 4.20 27.25 -19.72
N VAL A 25 3.10 28.01 -19.65
CA VAL A 25 1.97 27.73 -18.75
C VAL A 25 1.32 26.42 -19.19
N ARG A 26 1.87 25.31 -18.69
CA ARG A 26 1.29 23.98 -18.88
C ARG A 26 -0.10 23.96 -18.23
N PRO A 27 -1.12 23.34 -18.85
CA PRO A 27 -2.45 23.32 -18.27
C PRO A 27 -2.40 22.69 -16.88
N ALA A 28 -3.01 23.35 -15.90
CA ALA A 28 -3.19 22.78 -14.58
C ALA A 28 -4.01 21.48 -14.70
N ALA A 29 -3.37 20.36 -14.38
CA ALA A 29 -4.00 19.04 -14.35
C ALA A 29 -5.16 18.99 -13.33
N PRO A 30 -6.01 17.94 -13.32
CA PRO A 30 -7.27 17.90 -12.54
C PRO A 30 -7.17 18.21 -11.03
N LEU A 31 -5.94 18.17 -10.48
CA LEU A 31 -5.55 18.57 -9.13
C LEU A 31 -6.30 19.78 -8.57
N ALA A 32 -6.55 20.83 -9.37
CA ALA A 32 -7.24 22.03 -8.92
C ALA A 32 -8.70 21.78 -8.45
N LYS A 33 -9.46 20.92 -9.14
CA LYS A 33 -10.82 20.54 -8.71
C LYS A 33 -10.80 19.59 -7.51
N VAL A 34 -9.83 18.69 -7.48
CA VAL A 34 -9.64 17.73 -6.36
C VAL A 34 -9.28 18.49 -5.09
N LEU A 35 -8.40 19.49 -5.17
CA LEU A 35 -7.99 20.32 -4.04
C LEU A 35 -9.12 21.22 -3.54
N GLU A 36 -9.92 21.84 -4.41
CA GLU A 36 -11.10 22.62 -3.95
C GLU A 36 -12.12 21.74 -3.20
N ALA A 37 -12.48 20.58 -3.76
CA ALA A 37 -13.37 19.61 -3.08
C ALA A 37 -12.75 19.00 -1.80
N TYR A 38 -11.42 19.09 -1.65
CA TYR A 38 -10.71 18.74 -0.42
C TYR A 38 -10.76 19.89 0.60
N TYR A 39 -10.54 21.14 0.18
CA TYR A 39 -10.64 22.33 1.03
C TYR A 39 -12.08 22.64 1.48
N GLU A 40 -13.10 22.23 0.72
CA GLU A 40 -14.51 22.28 1.18
C GLU A 40 -14.76 21.37 2.40
N LYS A 41 -14.04 20.24 2.51
CA LYS A 41 -14.10 19.34 3.68
C LYS A 41 -13.17 19.80 4.80
N HIS A 42 -11.99 20.30 4.44
CA HIS A 42 -10.91 20.66 5.37
C HIS A 42 -10.56 22.15 5.26
N PRO A 43 -11.47 23.07 5.63
CA PRO A 43 -11.31 24.51 5.39
C PRO A 43 -10.11 25.12 6.14
N LEU A 44 -9.67 24.51 7.25
CA LEU A 44 -8.46 24.90 7.99
C LEU A 44 -7.17 24.78 7.16
N LEU A 45 -7.17 23.98 6.08
CA LEU A 45 -6.00 23.73 5.26
C LEU A 45 -5.93 24.63 4.01
N ARG A 46 -6.95 25.44 3.75
CA ARG A 46 -7.16 26.15 2.47
C ARG A 46 -6.02 27.14 2.12
N ASP A 47 -5.42 27.77 3.12
CA ASP A 47 -4.34 28.76 2.96
C ASP A 47 -2.93 28.14 3.07
N LEU A 48 -2.80 26.81 2.98
CA LEU A 48 -1.54 26.08 3.04
C LEU A 48 -1.11 25.56 1.64
N PRO A 49 0.20 25.47 1.35
CA PRO A 49 0.67 24.79 0.15
C PRO A 49 0.30 23.30 0.16
N ALA A 50 -0.23 22.79 -0.96
CA ALA A 50 -0.65 21.39 -1.06
C ALA A 50 0.48 20.36 -0.81
N SER A 51 1.75 20.75 -1.02
CA SER A 51 2.92 19.97 -0.61
C SER A 51 2.99 19.77 0.90
N VAL A 52 2.87 20.86 1.68
CA VAL A 52 2.92 20.81 3.16
C VAL A 52 1.77 19.97 3.73
N ILE A 53 0.58 20.03 3.11
CA ILE A 53 -0.55 19.17 3.51
C ILE A 53 -0.24 17.69 3.19
N ARG A 54 0.31 17.40 2.00
CA ARG A 54 0.72 16.04 1.61
C ARG A 54 1.83 15.51 2.53
N ASP A 55 2.79 16.34 2.93
CA ASP A 55 3.87 16.00 3.87
C ASP A 55 3.36 15.76 5.29
N ALA A 56 2.37 16.54 5.75
CA ALA A 56 1.71 16.37 7.04
C ALA A 56 0.84 15.09 7.09
N TRP A 57 0.06 14.82 6.04
CA TRP A 57 -0.65 13.55 5.88
C TRP A 57 0.34 12.38 5.84
N PHE A 58 1.39 12.47 5.02
CA PHE A 58 2.38 11.41 4.85
C PHE A 58 3.14 11.10 6.14
N THR A 59 3.48 12.12 6.93
CA THR A 59 4.13 11.99 8.24
C THR A 59 3.21 11.28 9.23
N THR A 60 1.96 11.72 9.34
CA THR A 60 0.97 11.12 10.27
C THR A 60 0.51 9.73 9.84
N ALA A 61 0.48 9.41 8.54
CA ALA A 61 0.18 8.09 7.99
C ALA A 61 1.13 6.98 8.47
N HIS A 62 2.36 7.31 8.85
CA HIS A 62 3.33 6.37 9.42
C HIS A 62 3.15 6.12 10.92
N MET A 63 2.21 6.81 11.59
CA MET A 63 2.05 6.80 13.03
C MET A 63 0.63 6.40 13.44
N LEU A 64 0.45 5.15 13.86
CA LEU A 64 -0.82 4.64 14.38
C LEU A 64 -1.05 5.14 15.82
N LEU A 65 -1.37 6.42 15.95
CA LEU A 65 -1.62 7.10 17.23
C LEU A 65 -3.03 6.81 17.77
N ARG A 66 -3.38 7.43 18.89
CA ARG A 66 -4.70 7.31 19.54
C ARG A 66 -5.26 8.71 19.82
N PRO A 67 -6.59 8.87 19.97
CA PRO A 67 -7.15 10.07 20.56
C PRO A 67 -6.47 10.41 21.90
N GLY A 68 -6.12 11.68 22.11
CA GLY A 68 -5.37 12.15 23.27
C GLY A 68 -3.86 11.81 23.29
N ALA A 69 -3.30 11.33 22.17
CA ALA A 69 -1.84 11.19 22.04
C ALA A 69 -1.18 12.58 21.96
N ARG A 70 -0.03 12.72 22.64
CA ARG A 70 0.80 13.93 22.66
C ARG A 70 2.04 13.75 21.80
N VAL A 71 2.18 14.61 20.80
CA VAL A 71 3.18 14.52 19.73
C VAL A 71 4.07 15.75 19.73
N ALA A 72 5.39 15.55 19.79
CA ALA A 72 6.34 16.64 19.62
C ALA A 72 6.90 16.66 18.18
N ASP A 73 6.87 17.84 17.55
CA ASP A 73 7.42 18.10 16.22
C ASP A 73 8.76 18.84 16.38
N MET A 74 9.87 18.12 16.23
CA MET A 74 11.22 18.59 16.55
C MET A 74 11.84 19.33 15.36
N GLY A 75 12.12 20.62 15.53
CA GLY A 75 12.53 21.51 14.45
C GLY A 75 11.32 22.03 13.67
N CYS A 76 10.23 22.38 14.36
CA CYS A 76 8.96 22.77 13.71
C CYS A 76 9.05 24.04 12.85
N TYR A 77 10.15 24.78 12.90
CA TYR A 77 10.37 26.02 12.17
C TYR A 77 9.19 26.98 12.39
N ASN A 78 8.61 27.54 11.33
CA ASN A 78 7.46 28.45 11.36
C ASN A 78 6.12 27.81 11.78
N GLY A 79 6.09 26.52 12.12
CA GLY A 79 4.90 25.80 12.60
C GLY A 79 3.91 25.35 11.52
N MET A 80 4.12 25.68 10.24
CA MET A 80 3.13 25.42 9.18
C MET A 80 2.80 23.93 9.00
N MET A 81 3.82 23.05 9.08
CA MET A 81 3.62 21.60 9.00
C MET A 81 2.98 21.02 10.28
N THR A 82 3.36 21.53 11.45
CA THR A 82 2.74 21.17 12.74
C THR A 82 1.25 21.51 12.76
N TYR A 83 0.88 22.70 12.28
CA TYR A 83 -0.50 23.14 12.10
C TYR A 83 -1.27 22.26 11.12
N ALA A 84 -0.67 21.91 9.97
CA ALA A 84 -1.29 21.00 9.01
C ALA A 84 -1.56 19.62 9.64
N MET A 85 -0.62 19.07 10.40
CA MET A 85 -0.80 17.79 11.10
C MET A 85 -1.89 17.86 12.17
N ALA A 86 -1.96 18.95 12.93
CA ALA A 86 -2.99 19.18 13.95
C ALA A 86 -4.39 19.36 13.35
N ALA A 87 -4.52 20.09 12.23
CA ALA A 87 -5.78 20.27 11.50
C ALA A 87 -6.28 18.95 10.87
N LEU A 88 -5.37 18.13 10.33
CA LEU A 88 -5.69 16.80 9.81
C LEU A 88 -6.08 15.79 10.91
N ASN A 89 -5.64 16.01 12.16
CA ASN A 89 -5.79 15.07 13.27
C ASN A 89 -6.32 15.77 14.55
N PRO A 90 -7.56 16.31 14.54
CA PRO A 90 -8.09 17.14 15.64
C PRO A 90 -8.25 16.40 16.98
N ALA A 91 -8.09 15.08 17.01
CA ALA A 91 -8.12 14.26 18.22
C ALA A 91 -6.73 14.02 18.85
N ILE A 92 -5.66 14.62 18.31
CA ILE A 92 -4.27 14.41 18.72
C ILE A 92 -3.65 15.77 19.10
N GLU A 93 -2.93 15.84 20.22
CA GLU A 93 -2.23 17.05 20.68
C GLU A 93 -0.86 17.15 19.97
N PHE A 94 -0.60 18.27 19.28
CA PHE A 94 0.68 18.57 18.66
C PHE A 94 1.41 19.72 19.37
N ILE A 95 2.72 19.56 19.51
CA ILE A 95 3.61 20.49 20.19
C ILE A 95 4.79 20.78 19.26
N GLY A 96 4.78 21.94 18.60
CA GLY A 96 5.90 22.37 17.76
C GLY A 96 7.06 22.85 18.62
N VAL A 97 8.26 22.34 18.35
CA VAL A 97 9.47 22.62 19.13
C VAL A 97 10.58 23.15 18.24
N ASP A 98 11.12 24.31 18.57
CA ASP A 98 12.25 24.92 17.86
C ASP A 98 13.15 25.67 18.85
N SER A 99 14.44 25.80 18.53
CA SER A 99 15.39 26.58 19.34
C SER A 99 15.22 28.10 19.15
N SER A 100 14.67 28.51 18.01
CA SER A 100 14.46 29.88 17.58
C SER A 100 13.20 30.47 18.20
N LYS A 101 13.39 31.35 19.19
CA LYS A 101 12.34 32.22 19.73
C LYS A 101 11.59 33.01 18.65
N LYS A 102 12.25 33.33 17.53
CA LYS A 102 11.69 34.07 16.39
C LYS A 102 10.72 33.21 15.57
N PHE A 103 11.00 31.93 15.40
CA PHE A 103 10.10 31.02 14.67
C PHE A 103 8.90 30.62 15.53
N ILE A 104 9.13 30.30 16.82
CA ILE A 104 8.04 30.00 17.77
C ILE A 104 7.05 31.17 17.92
N ALA A 105 7.54 32.41 18.02
CA ALA A 105 6.66 33.58 18.08
C ALA A 105 5.81 33.75 16.80
N LYS A 106 6.40 33.56 15.62
CA LYS A 106 5.66 33.58 14.34
C LYS A 106 4.63 32.45 14.23
N ALA A 107 4.96 31.26 14.74
CA ALA A 107 4.06 30.11 14.74
C ALA A 107 2.83 30.38 15.63
N GLN A 108 3.07 30.90 16.84
CA GLN A 108 2.02 31.31 17.79
C GLN A 108 1.16 32.48 17.28
N GLU A 109 1.72 33.39 16.47
CA GLU A 109 0.98 34.50 15.86
C GLU A 109 0.09 34.06 14.68
N LYS A 110 0.55 33.09 13.88
CA LYS A 110 -0.10 32.71 12.60
C LYS A 110 -0.99 31.47 12.68
N TYR A 111 -0.69 30.53 13.57
CA TYR A 111 -1.26 29.18 13.55
C TYR A 111 -1.80 28.76 14.91
N ASP A 112 -3.11 28.91 15.11
CA ASP A 112 -3.80 28.55 16.36
C ASP A 112 -4.87 27.47 16.13
N LEU A 113 -4.90 26.44 16.98
CA LEU A 113 -5.91 25.38 17.05
C LEU A 113 -6.01 24.83 18.48
N PRO A 114 -7.18 24.35 18.94
CA PRO A 114 -7.35 23.83 20.31
C PRO A 114 -6.45 22.64 20.69
N ASN A 115 -5.91 21.92 19.71
CA ASN A 115 -5.03 20.77 19.87
C ASN A 115 -3.56 21.06 19.48
N LEU A 116 -3.19 22.33 19.33
CA LEU A 116 -1.87 22.77 18.86
C LEU A 116 -1.21 23.71 19.88
N SER A 117 0.11 23.56 20.05
CA SER A 117 0.91 24.45 20.89
C SER A 117 2.34 24.53 20.38
N TYR A 118 3.09 25.53 20.86
CA TYR A 118 4.49 25.75 20.45
C TYR A 118 5.36 26.13 21.65
N GLN A 119 6.58 25.60 21.70
CA GLN A 119 7.55 25.89 22.76
C GLN A 119 8.98 26.06 22.23
N VAL A 120 9.77 26.87 22.95
CA VAL A 120 11.18 27.07 22.66
C VAL A 120 12.01 25.99 23.34
N GLY A 121 12.66 25.11 22.57
CA GLY A 121 13.35 23.92 23.07
C GLY A 121 14.61 23.56 22.28
N ASN A 122 15.62 23.00 22.95
CA ASN A 122 16.77 22.42 22.28
C ASN A 122 16.51 20.93 21.98
N ILE A 123 16.30 20.62 20.71
CA ILE A 123 15.91 19.29 20.19
C ILE A 123 17.01 18.22 20.27
N ALA A 124 18.27 18.62 20.50
CA ALA A 124 19.38 17.70 20.78
C ALA A 124 19.45 17.30 22.28
N ARG A 125 18.50 17.78 23.09
CA ARG A 125 18.35 17.51 24.53
C ARG A 125 16.88 17.19 24.83
N GLN A 126 16.47 17.24 26.09
CA GLN A 126 15.08 17.00 26.54
C GLN A 126 14.06 18.03 26.02
N ALA A 127 14.49 19.09 25.31
CA ALA A 127 13.66 20.09 24.65
C ALA A 127 12.59 20.84 25.48
N GLY A 128 12.54 20.65 26.81
CA GLY A 128 11.55 21.22 27.72
C GLY A 128 10.58 20.18 28.32
N PHE A 129 10.57 18.97 27.78
CA PHE A 129 9.74 17.84 28.23
C PHE A 129 10.39 17.06 29.38
N LYS A 130 9.57 16.23 30.03
CA LYS A 130 10.01 15.21 31.00
C LYS A 130 10.22 13.85 30.30
N GLU A 131 10.89 12.95 30.99
CA GLU A 131 10.92 11.53 30.62
C GLU A 131 9.50 10.94 30.61
N GLU A 132 9.23 10.08 29.62
CA GLU A 132 7.95 9.39 29.41
C GLU A 132 6.71 10.32 29.31
N GLU A 133 6.90 11.52 28.79
CA GLU A 133 5.83 12.52 28.61
C GLU A 133 5.05 12.39 27.29
N LEU A 134 5.68 11.89 26.22
CA LEU A 134 5.19 11.94 24.84
C LEU A 134 4.75 10.58 24.31
N ASP A 135 3.68 10.54 23.52
CA ASP A 135 3.25 9.32 22.80
C ASP A 135 3.96 9.17 21.45
N ALA A 136 4.34 10.29 20.82
CA ALA A 136 5.20 10.28 19.64
C ALA A 136 6.14 11.49 19.52
N ILE A 137 7.20 11.32 18.73
CA ILE A 137 8.16 12.35 18.34
C ILE A 137 8.35 12.28 16.84
N ILE A 138 8.29 13.43 16.18
CA ILE A 138 8.57 13.61 14.76
C ILE A 138 9.92 14.30 14.63
N ASN A 139 10.82 13.72 13.83
CA ASN A 139 11.98 14.41 13.28
C ASN A 139 11.81 14.41 11.76
N SER A 140 11.47 15.56 11.17
CA SER A 140 11.29 15.70 9.72
C SER A 140 12.29 16.73 9.19
N PHE A 141 13.34 16.28 8.51
CA PHE A 141 14.43 17.10 7.97
C PHE A 141 15.06 18.03 9.02
N THR A 142 15.65 17.45 10.07
CA THR A 142 16.05 18.18 11.29
C THR A 142 17.29 17.58 11.98
N LEU A 143 17.56 16.28 11.81
CA LEU A 143 18.72 15.62 12.42
C LEU A 143 20.03 16.00 11.70
N HIS A 144 19.94 16.33 10.41
CA HIS A 144 21.07 16.84 9.64
C HIS A 144 21.50 18.27 10.08
N GLU A 145 20.61 19.07 10.66
CA GLU A 145 20.96 20.36 11.27
C GLU A 145 21.83 20.15 12.52
N ILE A 146 21.45 19.19 13.37
CA ILE A 146 22.24 18.78 14.56
C ILE A 146 23.63 18.28 14.13
N PHE A 147 23.71 17.51 13.04
CA PHE A 147 24.97 17.04 12.45
C PHE A 147 25.83 18.20 11.91
N SER A 148 25.20 19.16 11.22
CA SER A 148 25.88 20.29 10.59
C SER A 148 26.47 21.27 11.61
N ASP A 149 25.71 21.62 12.64
CA ASP A 149 26.21 22.46 13.74
C ASP A 149 27.19 21.74 14.68
N ALA A 150 27.19 20.41 14.68
CA ALA A 150 28.22 19.60 15.34
C ALA A 150 29.58 19.59 14.60
N ARG A 151 29.71 20.27 13.45
CA ARG A 151 30.82 20.13 12.49
C ARG A 151 30.95 18.70 11.98
N TYR A 152 29.84 18.13 11.51
CA TYR A 152 29.77 16.86 10.80
C TYR A 152 30.21 15.65 11.66
N ASP A 153 29.97 15.73 12.96
CA ASP A 153 30.15 14.68 13.96
C ASP A 153 28.79 13.96 14.18
N ASP A 154 28.78 12.63 14.11
CA ASP A 154 27.55 11.84 14.25
C ASP A 154 27.14 11.64 15.72
N ARG A 155 28.07 11.79 16.67
CA ARG A 155 27.84 11.52 18.10
C ARG A 155 26.77 12.43 18.72
N PRO A 156 26.70 13.75 18.43
CA PRO A 156 25.60 14.59 18.90
C PRO A 156 24.23 14.19 18.34
N VAL A 157 24.16 13.60 17.14
CA VAL A 157 22.91 13.06 16.58
C VAL A 157 22.50 11.78 17.33
N VAL A 158 23.46 10.89 17.64
CA VAL A 158 23.19 9.71 18.49
C VAL A 158 22.70 10.14 19.87
N HIS A 159 23.37 11.10 20.52
CA HIS A 159 22.92 11.63 21.81
C HIS A 159 21.55 12.34 21.73
N ALA A 160 21.24 13.01 20.62
CA ALA A 160 19.92 13.62 20.40
C ALA A 160 18.83 12.53 20.33
N LEU A 161 19.05 11.47 19.56
CA LEU A 161 18.14 10.32 19.48
C LEU A 161 17.99 9.62 20.84
N GLU A 162 19.07 9.42 21.59
CA GLU A 162 19.04 8.89 22.97
C GLU A 162 18.19 9.78 23.89
N ASN A 163 18.45 11.09 23.92
CA ASN A 163 17.70 12.05 24.73
C ASN A 163 16.20 12.04 24.39
N GLN A 164 15.85 12.15 23.11
CA GLN A 164 14.45 12.14 22.66
C GLN A 164 13.75 10.81 23.00
N PHE A 165 14.45 9.69 22.91
CA PHE A 165 13.89 8.37 23.20
C PHE A 165 13.58 8.13 24.69
N THR A 166 14.15 8.92 25.62
CA THR A 166 13.71 8.91 27.03
C THR A 166 12.38 9.65 27.23
N LEU A 167 12.10 10.68 26.43
CA LEU A 167 10.86 11.48 26.48
C LEU A 167 9.62 10.70 26.01
N LEU A 168 9.81 9.69 25.16
CA LEU A 168 8.73 8.78 24.76
C LEU A 168 8.26 7.93 25.93
N LYS A 169 6.95 7.75 26.04
CA LYS A 169 6.30 6.73 26.87
C LYS A 169 6.68 5.32 26.40
N PRO A 170 6.50 4.28 27.23
CA PRO A 170 6.53 2.89 26.77
C PRO A 170 5.53 2.71 25.62
N GLU A 171 5.93 1.98 24.58
CA GLU A 171 5.24 1.83 23.28
C GLU A 171 5.10 3.11 22.42
N GLY A 172 5.62 4.26 22.87
CA GLY A 172 5.64 5.50 22.11
C GLY A 172 6.53 5.40 20.85
N VAL A 173 6.24 6.23 19.85
CA VAL A 173 6.81 6.11 18.50
C VAL A 173 7.65 7.33 18.09
N MET A 174 8.89 7.09 17.69
CA MET A 174 9.71 8.05 16.97
C MET A 174 9.54 7.84 15.46
N PHE A 175 9.06 8.86 14.77
CA PHE A 175 9.13 8.98 13.31
C PHE A 175 10.36 9.80 12.94
N ILE A 176 11.14 9.31 11.99
CA ILE A 176 12.23 10.04 11.35
C ILE A 176 11.97 10.02 9.84
N ARG A 177 11.94 11.21 9.23
CA ARG A 177 12.13 11.42 7.79
C ARG A 177 13.27 12.39 7.64
N ASP A 178 14.38 11.95 7.08
CA ASP A 178 15.53 12.82 6.83
C ASP A 178 16.29 12.28 5.60
N TYR A 179 17.40 12.89 5.23
CA TYR A 179 18.19 12.39 4.12
C TYR A 179 18.95 11.10 4.51
N ALA A 180 19.06 10.15 3.58
CA ALA A 180 19.96 9.02 3.71
C ALA A 180 21.22 9.25 2.88
N MET A 181 22.36 8.98 3.49
CA MET A 181 23.62 8.92 2.77
C MET A 181 23.66 7.69 1.86
N PRO A 182 24.16 7.82 0.62
CA PRO A 182 24.62 6.69 -0.19
C PRO A 182 25.69 5.86 0.54
N GLU A 183 26.02 4.68 0.04
CA GLU A 183 27.01 3.83 0.72
C GLU A 183 28.41 4.48 0.72
N ARG A 184 29.13 4.31 1.84
CA ARG A 184 30.34 5.08 2.12
C ARG A 184 31.48 4.70 1.15
N GLY A 185 31.98 5.68 0.40
CA GLY A 185 33.15 5.55 -0.47
C GLY A 185 32.83 5.20 -1.93
N GLU A 186 31.56 5.07 -2.30
CA GLU A 186 31.17 4.95 -3.71
C GLU A 186 31.44 6.25 -4.49
N TYR A 187 31.88 6.10 -5.74
CA TYR A 187 31.95 7.16 -6.73
C TYR A 187 30.87 6.90 -7.79
N ILE A 188 30.37 7.98 -8.39
CA ILE A 188 29.47 7.92 -9.53
C ILE A 188 29.95 8.87 -10.63
N LEU A 189 29.36 8.73 -11.82
CA LEU A 189 29.42 9.74 -12.85
C LEU A 189 28.09 10.50 -12.92
N MET A 190 28.16 11.83 -13.03
CA MET A 190 27.02 12.71 -13.26
C MET A 190 27.18 13.39 -14.61
N GLU A 191 26.26 13.10 -15.53
CA GLU A 191 26.19 13.73 -16.85
C GLU A 191 25.11 14.81 -16.86
N MET A 192 25.47 16.03 -17.27
CA MET A 192 24.62 17.23 -17.20
C MET A 192 24.60 17.96 -18.55
N PRO A 193 23.52 18.69 -18.89
CA PRO A 193 23.49 19.56 -20.06
C PRO A 193 24.59 20.63 -20.01
N ASP A 194 25.25 20.85 -21.13
CA ASP A 194 26.23 21.94 -21.33
C ASP A 194 25.49 23.25 -21.62
N ALA A 195 24.83 23.80 -20.59
CA ALA A 195 24.12 25.07 -20.64
C ALA A 195 25.04 26.20 -20.16
N PRO A 196 25.12 27.34 -20.86
CA PRO A 196 25.96 28.45 -20.43
C PRO A 196 25.40 29.13 -19.18
N SER A 197 26.28 29.52 -18.26
CA SER A 197 25.95 30.47 -17.19
C SER A 197 25.60 31.85 -17.76
N TYR A 198 24.67 32.56 -17.12
CA TYR A 198 24.20 33.90 -17.53
C TYR A 198 24.84 35.05 -16.72
N GLY A 199 25.83 34.73 -15.88
CA GLY A 199 26.58 35.65 -15.04
C GLY A 199 27.26 34.91 -13.88
N ASP A 200 28.14 35.60 -13.15
CA ASP A 200 29.06 34.99 -12.18
C ASP A 200 28.45 34.78 -10.77
N THR A 201 27.18 35.14 -10.56
CA THR A 201 26.49 34.99 -9.28
C THR A 201 25.70 33.68 -9.20
N LEU A 202 25.52 33.13 -7.99
CA LEU A 202 24.96 31.79 -7.75
C LEU A 202 23.57 31.55 -8.38
N ASP A 203 22.76 32.60 -8.51
CA ASP A 203 21.45 32.62 -9.19
C ASP A 203 21.54 32.48 -10.73
N LYS A 204 22.70 32.78 -11.32
CA LYS A 204 22.96 32.81 -12.78
C LYS A 204 23.89 31.71 -13.27
N LEU A 205 24.54 30.98 -12.35
CA LEU A 205 25.32 29.80 -12.68
C LEU A 205 24.43 28.68 -13.22
N SER A 206 24.87 28.06 -14.33
CA SER A 206 24.32 26.82 -14.85
C SER A 206 24.39 25.71 -13.79
N GLU A 207 23.60 24.64 -13.92
CA GLU A 207 23.70 23.53 -12.95
C GLU A 207 25.10 22.87 -13.00
N ALA A 208 25.77 22.84 -14.16
CA ALA A 208 27.12 22.31 -14.29
C ALA A 208 28.19 23.21 -13.64
N ASP A 209 28.10 24.53 -13.84
CA ASP A 209 29.05 25.49 -13.25
C ASP A 209 28.81 25.66 -11.73
N LEU A 210 27.56 25.52 -11.26
CA LEU A 210 27.25 25.44 -9.84
C LEU A 210 27.86 24.18 -9.19
N LEU A 211 27.89 23.04 -9.89
CA LEU A 211 28.53 21.83 -9.38
C LEU A 211 30.04 22.02 -9.22
N VAL A 212 30.70 22.65 -10.20
CA VAL A 212 32.11 23.02 -10.12
C VAL A 212 32.35 23.96 -8.93
N TRP A 213 31.58 25.05 -8.84
CA TRP A 213 31.67 26.00 -7.72
C TRP A 213 31.45 25.32 -6.35
N TYR A 214 30.44 24.47 -6.23
CA TYR A 214 30.13 23.75 -4.99
C TYR A 214 31.24 22.76 -4.60
N SER A 215 31.94 22.17 -5.57
CA SER A 215 33.09 21.30 -5.31
C SER A 215 34.31 22.02 -4.72
N GLU A 216 34.38 23.35 -4.84
CA GLU A 216 35.41 24.18 -4.21
C GLU A 216 34.94 24.79 -2.87
N HIS A 217 33.63 25.06 -2.73
CA HIS A 217 33.08 25.91 -1.65
C HIS A 217 32.25 25.15 -0.58
N ALA A 218 32.03 23.85 -0.72
CA ALA A 218 31.37 23.05 0.33
C ALA A 218 32.15 23.10 1.66
N ARG A 219 31.45 22.91 2.79
CA ARG A 219 32.03 22.95 4.16
C ARG A 219 32.70 24.30 4.55
N PRO A 220 32.11 25.47 4.26
CA PRO A 220 32.73 26.78 4.54
C PRO A 220 33.03 27.05 6.03
N LYS A 221 32.49 26.23 6.95
CA LYS A 221 32.77 26.25 8.41
C LYS A 221 34.06 25.51 8.81
N GLU A 222 34.71 24.75 7.92
CA GLU A 222 36.01 24.10 8.19
C GLU A 222 37.20 25.02 7.85
N ASP A 223 38.43 24.56 8.09
CA ASP A 223 39.63 25.28 7.63
C ASP A 223 39.69 25.31 6.09
N PRO A 224 40.16 26.40 5.43
CA PRO A 224 40.14 26.52 3.97
C PRO A 224 40.88 25.43 3.18
N GLY A 225 41.79 24.68 3.81
CA GLY A 225 42.44 23.51 3.20
C GLY A 225 41.61 22.22 3.23
N CYS A 226 40.40 22.28 3.82
CA CYS A 226 39.44 21.18 3.97
C CYS A 226 38.07 21.50 3.33
N HIS A 227 37.93 22.66 2.69
CA HIS A 227 36.75 23.02 1.91
C HIS A 227 36.63 22.15 0.65
N GLY A 228 35.41 22.03 0.13
CA GLY A 228 35.14 21.36 -1.14
C GLY A 228 35.13 19.83 -1.07
N PHE A 229 35.22 19.21 -2.26
CA PHE A 229 35.28 17.76 -2.45
C PHE A 229 35.91 17.39 -3.81
N PHE A 230 36.26 16.11 -3.99
CA PHE A 230 36.78 15.63 -5.28
C PHE A 230 35.73 15.75 -6.40
N LEU A 231 36.04 16.53 -7.42
CA LEU A 231 35.35 16.60 -8.70
C LEU A 231 36.36 16.48 -9.84
N GLU A 232 36.09 15.59 -10.79
CA GLU A 232 36.90 15.37 -11.99
C GLU A 232 36.01 15.50 -13.22
N GLU A 233 36.27 16.49 -14.09
CA GLU A 233 35.55 16.61 -15.36
C GLU A 233 36.19 15.69 -16.42
N LEU A 234 35.38 14.80 -16.99
CA LEU A 234 35.74 13.77 -17.95
C LEU A 234 35.25 14.14 -19.36
N PRO A 235 35.85 13.58 -20.43
CA PRO A 235 35.34 13.74 -21.79
C PRO A 235 33.85 13.33 -21.90
N PRO A 236 32.98 14.19 -22.43
CA PRO A 236 31.53 13.93 -22.45
C PRO A 236 31.17 12.82 -23.44
N ARG A 237 30.13 12.02 -23.11
CA ARG A 237 29.69 10.90 -23.95
C ARG A 237 28.77 11.33 -25.09
N PHE A 238 28.11 12.48 -24.95
CA PHE A 238 27.18 13.03 -25.94
C PHE A 238 27.50 14.51 -26.21
N PRO A 239 27.23 15.03 -27.42
CA PRO A 239 27.32 16.46 -27.70
C PRO A 239 26.45 17.27 -26.74
N GLN A 240 26.89 18.48 -26.37
CA GLN A 240 26.16 19.40 -25.48
C GLN A 240 25.88 18.80 -24.08
N THR A 241 26.80 17.97 -23.59
CA THR A 241 26.82 17.52 -22.19
C THR A 241 28.21 17.73 -21.58
N ARG A 242 28.26 17.81 -20.25
CA ARG A 242 29.48 17.72 -19.42
C ARG A 242 29.35 16.51 -18.51
N LEU A 243 30.46 15.82 -18.26
CA LEU A 243 30.51 14.57 -17.50
C LEU A 243 31.46 14.73 -16.31
N PHE A 244 30.96 14.49 -15.10
CA PHE A 244 31.72 14.66 -13.88
C PHE A 244 31.83 13.36 -13.11
N ARG A 245 33.01 13.04 -12.57
CA ARG A 245 33.23 11.95 -11.62
C ARG A 245 33.42 12.51 -10.21
N LEU A 246 32.62 12.02 -9.26
CA LEU A 246 32.56 12.54 -7.90
C LEU A 246 32.03 11.48 -6.90
N PRO A 247 32.30 11.62 -5.58
CA PRO A 247 31.73 10.74 -4.58
C PRO A 247 30.20 10.77 -4.56
N ALA A 248 29.56 9.61 -4.41
CA ALA A 248 28.10 9.45 -4.43
C ALA A 248 27.38 10.36 -3.42
N LYS A 249 27.97 10.55 -2.23
CA LYS A 249 27.49 11.53 -1.24
C LYS A 249 27.39 12.95 -1.82
N TRP A 250 28.45 13.47 -2.43
CA TRP A 250 28.48 14.87 -2.87
C TRP A 250 27.58 15.13 -4.07
N ALA A 251 27.44 14.13 -4.95
CA ALA A 251 26.39 14.14 -5.96
C ALA A 251 24.98 14.25 -5.35
N TYR A 252 24.69 13.48 -4.30
CA TYR A 252 23.41 13.52 -3.58
C TYR A 252 23.18 14.87 -2.88
N GLU A 253 24.16 15.33 -2.09
CA GLU A 253 24.14 16.63 -1.40
C GLU A 253 23.82 17.77 -2.37
N PHE A 254 24.43 17.75 -3.56
CA PHE A 254 24.21 18.74 -4.62
C PHE A 254 22.79 18.68 -5.22
N ILE A 255 22.35 17.53 -5.74
CA ILE A 255 21.07 17.43 -6.47
C ILE A 255 19.85 17.68 -5.57
N MET A 256 19.96 17.47 -4.27
CA MET A 256 18.89 17.76 -3.31
C MET A 256 18.72 19.26 -3.02
N ARG A 257 19.75 20.08 -3.24
CA ARG A 257 19.73 21.54 -2.96
C ARG A 257 19.79 22.45 -4.18
N LYS A 258 20.33 22.00 -5.33
CA LYS A 258 20.64 22.80 -6.55
C LYS A 258 19.53 23.71 -7.11
N ASP A 259 18.28 23.49 -6.68
CA ASP A 259 17.10 24.25 -7.10
C ASP A 259 16.73 25.39 -6.12
N ASN A 260 17.04 25.28 -4.82
CA ASN A 260 16.86 26.40 -3.89
C ASN A 260 18.07 27.34 -3.97
N ARG A 261 18.04 28.23 -4.95
CA ARG A 261 19.11 29.19 -5.20
C ARG A 261 18.98 30.49 -4.40
N GLU A 262 17.88 30.68 -3.67
CA GLU A 262 17.64 31.86 -2.82
C GLU A 262 18.31 31.72 -1.44
N ASP A 263 18.13 30.59 -0.77
CA ASP A 263 18.71 30.33 0.56
C ASP A 263 20.14 29.74 0.52
N TRP A 264 20.82 29.78 -0.64
CA TRP A 264 22.04 28.99 -0.89
C TRP A 264 23.18 29.28 0.11
N GLU A 265 23.34 30.53 0.56
CA GLU A 265 24.39 30.90 1.53
C GLU A 265 24.12 30.34 2.95
N ASP A 266 22.85 30.21 3.34
CA ASP A 266 22.44 29.60 4.63
C ASP A 266 22.44 28.06 4.56
N GLU A 267 22.25 27.47 3.37
CA GLU A 267 22.30 26.03 3.13
C GLU A 267 23.72 25.48 2.92
N LEU A 268 24.64 26.25 2.34
CA LEU A 268 26.03 25.84 2.04
C LEU A 268 26.81 25.24 3.24
N PRO A 269 26.63 25.72 4.49
CA PRO A 269 27.28 25.13 5.66
C PRO A 269 26.68 23.79 6.12
N LYS A 270 25.54 23.36 5.57
CA LYS A 270 24.81 22.16 6.00
C LYS A 270 25.20 20.94 5.17
N GLU A 271 25.44 19.82 5.82
CA GLU A 271 25.48 18.50 5.18
C GLU A 271 24.20 17.74 5.54
N TYR A 272 23.45 17.35 4.51
CA TYR A 272 22.18 16.63 4.65
C TYR A 272 22.40 15.18 5.07
N THR A 273 23.48 14.55 4.60
CA THR A 273 23.67 13.09 4.69
C THR A 273 24.67 12.67 5.75
N PHE A 274 24.17 12.13 6.87
CA PHE A 274 25.01 11.71 8.01
C PHE A 274 25.00 10.19 8.28
N PHE A 275 23.89 9.50 8.01
CA PHE A 275 23.76 8.04 8.16
C PHE A 275 23.32 7.34 6.86
N THR A 276 23.89 6.15 6.60
CA THR A 276 23.31 5.20 5.64
C THR A 276 22.07 4.53 6.24
N GLN A 277 21.27 3.85 5.40
CA GLN A 277 20.10 3.07 5.86
C GLN A 277 20.48 2.03 6.94
N HIS A 278 21.68 1.44 6.85
CA HIS A 278 22.19 0.51 7.85
C HIS A 278 22.45 1.22 9.19
N GLU A 279 23.06 2.40 9.15
CA GLU A 279 23.46 3.17 10.34
C GLU A 279 22.23 3.65 11.11
N TYR A 280 21.19 4.17 10.45
CA TYR A 280 19.88 4.43 11.07
C TYR A 280 19.33 3.17 11.77
N ARG A 281 19.24 2.03 11.05
CA ARG A 281 18.72 0.76 11.60
C ARG A 281 19.59 0.19 12.71
N LYS A 282 20.88 0.50 12.76
CA LYS A 282 21.82 0.09 13.82
C LYS A 282 21.61 0.94 15.06
N ASN A 283 21.63 2.26 14.92
CA ASN A 283 21.57 3.20 16.05
C ASN A 283 20.21 3.13 16.76
N LEU A 284 19.10 3.11 16.02
CA LEU A 284 17.76 2.95 16.62
C LEU A 284 17.60 1.64 17.42
N ARG A 285 18.18 0.53 16.95
CA ARG A 285 18.18 -0.74 17.73
C ARG A 285 19.07 -0.70 18.97
N ALA A 286 20.13 0.11 18.98
CA ALA A 286 20.99 0.29 20.17
C ALA A 286 20.24 0.99 21.32
N LEU A 287 19.28 1.86 21.00
CA LEU A 287 18.34 2.45 21.97
C LEU A 287 17.42 1.40 22.62
N GLY A 288 17.33 0.19 22.05
CA GLY A 288 16.31 -0.81 22.38
C GLY A 288 15.01 -0.63 21.61
N ALA A 289 14.99 0.13 20.52
CA ALA A 289 13.78 0.33 19.74
C ALA A 289 13.41 -0.89 18.89
N ARG A 290 12.11 -1.17 18.83
CA ARG A 290 11.52 -1.99 17.77
C ARG A 290 11.41 -1.10 16.53
N VAL A 291 12.33 -1.26 15.58
CA VAL A 291 12.28 -0.55 14.29
C VAL A 291 11.18 -1.21 13.44
N LEU A 292 9.97 -0.65 13.53
CA LEU A 292 8.74 -1.20 12.95
C LEU A 292 8.81 -1.23 11.42
N TYR A 293 9.32 -0.15 10.82
CA TYR A 293 9.44 0.05 9.37
C TYR A 293 10.67 0.92 9.06
N THR A 294 11.33 0.66 7.94
CA THR A 294 12.12 1.67 7.23
C THR A 294 11.91 1.57 5.72
N THR A 295 12.07 2.68 5.01
CA THR A 295 12.10 2.72 3.54
C THR A 295 12.96 3.91 3.06
N PRO A 296 13.74 3.77 1.98
CA PRO A 296 13.99 4.93 1.11
C PRO A 296 12.66 5.41 0.51
N HIS A 297 12.54 6.71 0.25
CA HIS A 297 11.33 7.34 -0.25
C HIS A 297 11.65 8.17 -1.50
N TRP A 298 10.78 8.07 -2.50
CA TRP A 298 10.85 8.78 -3.77
C TRP A 298 9.59 9.61 -3.96
N ASP A 299 9.72 10.93 -3.79
CA ASP A 299 8.67 11.88 -4.11
C ASP A 299 8.61 12.09 -5.63
N ASP A 300 7.60 11.50 -6.27
CA ASP A 300 7.40 11.54 -7.73
C ASP A 300 7.14 12.95 -8.28
N ASN A 301 6.77 13.94 -7.45
CA ASN A 301 6.66 15.35 -7.86
C ASN A 301 8.01 16.05 -7.79
N PHE A 302 8.79 15.86 -6.71
CA PHE A 302 10.15 16.39 -6.61
C PHE A 302 11.05 15.83 -7.73
N ILE A 303 11.01 14.52 -7.97
CA ILE A 303 11.79 13.87 -9.03
C ILE A 303 11.41 14.44 -10.41
N ARG A 304 10.10 14.63 -10.68
CA ARG A 304 9.59 15.20 -11.93
C ARG A 304 10.05 16.64 -12.16
N ASN A 305 10.12 17.45 -11.11
CA ASN A 305 10.44 18.87 -11.21
C ASN A 305 11.95 19.14 -11.17
N SER A 306 12.69 18.43 -10.30
CA SER A 306 14.08 18.75 -9.94
C SER A 306 15.12 17.88 -10.64
N PHE A 307 14.80 16.60 -10.90
CA PHE A 307 15.75 15.62 -11.46
C PHE A 307 15.50 15.34 -12.96
N THR A 308 14.24 15.10 -13.35
CA THR A 308 13.88 14.56 -14.67
C THR A 308 14.36 15.45 -15.81
N GLY A 309 15.32 14.93 -16.59
CA GLY A 309 15.90 15.63 -17.75
C GLY A 309 16.97 16.67 -17.42
N ARG A 310 17.30 16.88 -16.13
CA ARG A 310 18.35 17.84 -15.71
C ARG A 310 19.73 17.21 -15.53
N PHE A 311 19.80 15.93 -15.18
CA PHE A 311 21.04 15.16 -15.11
C PHE A 311 20.78 13.66 -15.37
N ARG A 312 21.85 12.90 -15.53
CA ARG A 312 21.87 11.43 -15.57
C ARG A 312 22.98 10.92 -14.65
N LEU A 313 22.64 10.02 -13.73
CA LEU A 313 23.60 9.35 -12.86
C LEU A 313 24.02 8.01 -13.47
N LEU A 314 25.29 7.64 -13.29
CA LEU A 314 25.88 6.40 -13.81
C LEU A 314 26.86 5.79 -12.80
N ASP A 315 27.08 4.48 -12.86
CA ASP A 315 28.22 3.85 -12.20
C ASP A 315 29.53 3.97 -13.02
N ASP A 316 30.66 3.56 -12.43
CA ASP A 316 31.97 3.53 -13.11
C ASP A 316 31.99 2.58 -14.33
N ASP A 317 31.04 1.62 -14.43
CA ASP A 317 30.83 0.73 -15.59
C ASP A 317 29.97 1.38 -16.71
N LEU A 318 29.61 2.67 -16.59
CA LEU A 318 28.77 3.45 -17.51
C LEU A 318 27.29 3.03 -17.58
N THR A 319 26.81 2.21 -16.65
CA THR A 319 25.40 1.81 -16.50
C THR A 319 24.58 2.97 -15.96
N VAL A 320 23.35 3.17 -16.46
CA VAL A 320 22.44 4.22 -15.94
C VAL A 320 21.88 3.82 -14.58
N LEU A 321 22.08 4.69 -13.59
CA LEU A 321 21.45 4.60 -12.27
C LEU A 321 20.08 5.31 -12.30
N GLY A 322 19.13 4.79 -11.52
CA GLY A 322 17.86 5.46 -11.28
C GLY A 322 18.00 6.73 -10.42
N PRO A 323 16.92 7.52 -10.26
CA PRO A 323 16.92 8.66 -9.35
C PRO A 323 17.14 8.17 -7.91
N PRO A 324 18.01 8.82 -7.12
CA PRO A 324 18.22 8.43 -5.72
C PRO A 324 17.01 8.84 -4.85
N PRO A 325 16.86 8.26 -3.64
CA PRO A 325 15.73 8.55 -2.76
C PRO A 325 15.70 10.04 -2.36
N THR A 326 14.55 10.70 -2.47
CA THR A 326 14.39 12.09 -2.02
C THR A 326 14.38 12.23 -0.49
N SER A 327 14.21 11.12 0.23
CA SER A 327 14.33 11.02 1.69
C SER A 327 14.46 9.55 2.12
N PHE A 328 14.73 9.32 3.40
CA PHE A 328 14.65 8.02 4.05
C PHE A 328 13.81 8.11 5.31
N ILE A 329 13.04 7.06 5.58
CA ILE A 329 12.04 7.02 6.65
C ILE A 329 12.38 5.88 7.60
N ALA A 330 12.30 6.14 8.89
CA ALA A 330 12.35 5.13 9.94
C ALA A 330 11.25 5.36 10.98
N VAL A 331 10.56 4.29 11.36
CA VAL A 331 9.56 4.28 12.44
C VAL A 331 10.07 3.36 13.56
N ALA A 332 10.35 3.93 14.73
CA ALA A 332 10.98 3.25 15.85
C ALA A 332 10.11 3.35 17.12
N GLN A 333 9.74 2.21 17.69
CA GLN A 333 8.89 2.14 18.89
C GLN A 333 9.72 1.86 20.15
N LYS A 334 9.46 2.60 21.23
CA LYS A 334 10.05 2.38 22.55
C LYS A 334 9.51 1.10 23.18
N MET A 335 10.38 0.12 23.43
CA MET A 335 10.01 -1.14 24.07
C MET A 335 10.78 -1.34 25.37
N SER A 336 10.14 -2.01 26.34
CA SER A 336 10.79 -2.45 27.58
C SER A 336 11.82 -3.56 27.33
N GLU A 337 12.72 -3.81 28.29
CA GLU A 337 13.56 -5.01 28.29
C GLU A 337 12.71 -6.29 28.17
N ARG A 338 13.29 -7.33 27.57
CA ARG A 338 12.72 -8.67 27.37
C ARG A 338 11.45 -8.72 26.48
N VAL A 339 11.15 -7.63 25.77
CA VAL A 339 10.11 -7.59 24.72
C VAL A 339 10.75 -7.71 23.34
N SER A 340 10.06 -8.35 22.40
CA SER A 340 10.57 -8.58 21.03
C SER A 340 10.74 -7.28 20.24
N LEU A 341 11.95 -7.08 19.71
CA LEU A 341 12.32 -5.95 18.85
C LEU A 341 12.39 -6.34 17.38
N ARG A 342 12.78 -7.60 17.08
CA ARG A 342 12.87 -8.10 15.70
C ARG A 342 12.71 -9.61 15.60
N LEU A 343 11.83 -10.05 14.70
CA LEU A 343 11.80 -11.43 14.21
C LEU A 343 12.67 -11.53 12.95
N HIS A 344 13.55 -12.52 12.87
CA HIS A 344 14.38 -12.76 11.69
C HIS A 344 14.74 -14.24 11.50
N GLU A 345 14.97 -14.66 10.26
CA GLU A 345 15.53 -15.98 10.00
C GLU A 345 16.98 -16.05 10.47
N ARG A 346 17.34 -17.11 11.23
CA ARG A 346 18.69 -17.28 11.77
C ARG A 346 19.52 -18.32 11.02
N ARG A 347 18.92 -19.46 10.65
CA ARG A 347 19.54 -20.54 9.86
C ARG A 347 18.49 -21.57 9.40
N PRO A 348 18.77 -22.37 8.36
CA PRO A 348 18.00 -23.57 8.06
C PRO A 348 17.92 -24.52 9.25
N SER A 349 16.80 -25.24 9.37
CA SER A 349 16.63 -26.33 10.32
C SER A 349 17.05 -27.67 9.71
N GLN A 350 17.11 -28.71 10.54
CA GLN A 350 17.38 -30.10 10.17
C GLN A 350 16.31 -31.05 10.74
N LYS A 351 15.16 -30.51 11.19
CA LYS A 351 14.00 -31.32 11.54
C LYS A 351 13.32 -31.84 10.26
N PRO A 352 12.46 -32.88 10.35
CA PRO A 352 11.60 -33.26 9.25
C PRO A 352 10.64 -32.12 8.89
N LEU A 353 10.30 -32.02 7.60
CA LEU A 353 9.14 -31.26 7.14
C LEU A 353 7.86 -32.01 7.55
N GLY A 354 6.80 -31.29 7.93
CA GLY A 354 5.56 -31.93 8.37
C GLY A 354 4.26 -31.13 8.23
N THR A 355 4.30 -29.80 8.15
CA THR A 355 3.08 -28.96 8.13
C THR A 355 2.76 -28.34 6.78
N VAL A 356 3.78 -28.11 5.92
CA VAL A 356 3.62 -27.49 4.60
C VAL A 356 3.94 -28.49 3.49
N ARG A 357 2.93 -28.88 2.72
CA ARG A 357 2.99 -29.95 1.72
C ARG A 357 2.85 -29.38 0.30
N VAL A 358 3.77 -29.74 -0.60
CA VAL A 358 3.69 -29.38 -2.04
C VAL A 358 3.25 -30.61 -2.83
N SER A 359 2.29 -30.45 -3.73
CA SER A 359 1.75 -31.52 -4.59
C SER A 359 1.48 -31.02 -6.00
N ALA A 360 1.92 -31.77 -7.01
CA ALA A 360 1.60 -31.44 -8.40
C ALA A 360 0.13 -31.69 -8.74
N MET A 361 -0.52 -30.70 -9.37
CA MET A 361 -1.77 -30.86 -10.10
C MET A 361 -1.48 -30.82 -11.61
N ARG A 362 -2.09 -31.74 -12.38
CA ARG A 362 -2.07 -31.72 -13.85
C ARG A 362 -3.36 -31.11 -14.38
N ASN A 363 -3.26 -30.16 -15.30
CA ASN A 363 -4.38 -29.76 -16.15
C ASN A 363 -4.51 -30.78 -17.30
N ASP A 364 -5.61 -31.51 -17.38
CA ASP A 364 -5.83 -32.52 -18.42
C ASP A 364 -6.16 -31.91 -19.81
N MET A 365 -6.46 -30.60 -19.88
CA MET A 365 -6.78 -29.91 -21.15
C MET A 365 -5.56 -29.45 -21.95
N ASP A 366 -4.45 -29.10 -21.29
CA ASP A 366 -3.19 -28.66 -21.93
C ASP A 366 -1.96 -29.50 -21.51
N GLY A 367 -2.11 -30.39 -20.52
CA GLY A 367 -1.07 -31.26 -19.98
C GLY A 367 -0.14 -30.61 -18.94
N ARG A 368 -0.31 -29.32 -18.62
CA ARG A 368 0.57 -28.55 -17.72
C ARG A 368 0.54 -29.11 -16.30
N LEU A 369 1.71 -29.17 -15.66
CA LEU A 369 1.86 -29.41 -14.23
C LEU A 369 2.00 -28.07 -13.47
N ILE A 370 1.34 -27.98 -12.32
CA ILE A 370 1.41 -26.83 -11.40
C ILE A 370 1.63 -27.37 -9.99
N ASP A 371 2.58 -26.82 -9.24
CA ASP A 371 2.74 -27.13 -7.81
C ASP A 371 1.69 -26.39 -6.97
N VAL A 372 0.97 -27.13 -6.12
CA VAL A 372 0.01 -26.58 -5.16
C VAL A 372 0.48 -26.84 -3.74
N VAL A 373 0.51 -25.78 -2.94
CA VAL A 373 0.91 -25.72 -1.54
C VAL A 373 -0.31 -25.92 -0.67
N ASN A 374 -0.28 -26.95 0.18
CA ASN A 374 -1.37 -27.34 1.08
C ASN A 374 -0.86 -27.25 2.52
N ARG A 375 -1.72 -26.79 3.44
CA ARG A 375 -1.50 -26.79 4.89
C ARG A 375 -2.76 -27.29 5.59
N ASP A 376 -2.58 -27.86 6.78
CA ASP A 376 -3.70 -28.37 7.59
C ASP A 376 -4.26 -27.23 8.46
N VAL A 377 -4.72 -26.16 7.78
CA VAL A 377 -5.13 -24.87 8.34
C VAL A 377 -6.31 -24.34 7.51
N ASP A 378 -7.42 -23.98 8.17
CA ASP A 378 -8.58 -23.31 7.56
C ASP A 378 -8.94 -22.10 8.43
N LEU A 379 -8.88 -20.90 7.85
CA LEU A 379 -8.97 -19.64 8.59
C LEU A 379 -10.08 -18.72 8.05
N THR A 380 -10.86 -18.20 8.99
CA THR A 380 -11.76 -17.08 8.79
C THR A 380 -11.21 -15.86 9.52
N GLU A 381 -11.11 -14.74 8.82
CA GLU A 381 -10.69 -13.47 9.40
C GLU A 381 -11.90 -12.66 9.87
N ILE A 382 -11.85 -12.20 11.11
CA ILE A 382 -12.84 -11.34 11.71
C ILE A 382 -12.31 -9.90 11.70
N VAL A 383 -13.14 -8.98 11.22
CA VAL A 383 -12.95 -7.54 11.41
C VAL A 383 -14.10 -7.04 12.30
N PRO A 384 -13.90 -7.02 13.64
CA PRO A 384 -14.83 -6.35 14.54
C PRO A 384 -14.75 -4.84 14.33
N TYR A 385 -15.87 -4.13 14.45
CA TYR A 385 -15.95 -2.70 14.15
C TYR A 385 -16.98 -1.96 15.01
N ARG A 386 -16.81 -0.64 15.13
CA ARG A 386 -17.85 0.29 15.57
C ARG A 386 -17.93 1.49 14.62
N VAL A 387 -19.06 2.18 14.63
CA VAL A 387 -19.21 3.49 13.99
C VAL A 387 -19.53 4.46 15.12
N THR A 388 -18.70 5.50 15.28
CA THR A 388 -18.84 6.50 16.35
C THR A 388 -20.06 7.39 16.13
N GLY A 389 -20.45 8.17 17.14
CA GLY A 389 -21.49 9.20 17.00
C GLY A 389 -21.20 10.29 15.94
N GLU A 390 -19.95 10.43 15.51
CA GLU A 390 -19.51 11.32 14.42
C GLU A 390 -19.58 10.65 13.03
N GLY A 391 -19.96 9.37 12.96
CA GLY A 391 -19.98 8.58 11.71
C GLY A 391 -18.64 7.97 11.31
N ARG A 392 -17.57 8.13 12.10
CA ARG A 392 -16.25 7.57 11.81
C ARG A 392 -16.21 6.06 12.06
N LEU A 393 -15.60 5.31 11.14
CA LEU A 393 -15.44 3.86 11.22
C LEU A 393 -14.19 3.52 12.03
N HIS A 394 -14.36 2.76 13.12
CA HIS A 394 -13.26 2.22 13.91
C HIS A 394 -13.27 0.68 13.79
N VAL A 395 -12.09 0.09 13.62
CA VAL A 395 -11.89 -1.36 13.46
C VAL A 395 -10.96 -1.91 14.53
N PHE A 396 -11.13 -3.19 14.86
CA PHE A 396 -10.31 -3.91 15.83
C PHE A 396 -9.34 -4.82 15.07
N VAL A 397 -8.04 -4.54 15.19
CA VAL A 397 -6.96 -5.25 14.47
C VAL A 397 -6.06 -6.01 15.43
N HIS A 398 -5.39 -7.05 14.92
CA HIS A 398 -4.35 -7.77 15.64
C HIS A 398 -3.02 -7.02 15.48
N GLU A 399 -2.73 -6.12 16.42
CA GLU A 399 -1.50 -5.33 16.45
C GLU A 399 -0.32 -6.15 16.99
N GLY A 400 0.80 -6.13 16.27
CA GLY A 400 2.06 -6.72 16.72
C GLY A 400 2.17 -8.24 16.52
N LEU A 401 1.43 -8.78 15.55
CA LEU A 401 1.34 -10.19 15.21
C LEU A 401 2.70 -10.73 14.67
N PRO A 402 3.27 -11.83 15.22
CA PRO A 402 4.60 -12.29 14.83
C PRO A 402 4.60 -13.01 13.48
N ARG A 403 5.07 -12.35 12.41
CA ARG A 403 5.23 -12.90 11.07
C ARG A 403 6.71 -13.00 10.68
N GLY A 404 7.42 -13.96 11.26
CA GLY A 404 8.87 -14.13 11.02
C GLY A 404 9.28 -14.25 9.54
N ILE A 405 8.45 -14.91 8.72
CA ILE A 405 8.70 -15.20 7.29
C ILE A 405 8.93 -13.92 6.45
N VAL A 406 8.36 -12.78 6.81
CA VAL A 406 8.57 -11.49 6.10
C VAL A 406 10.02 -10.98 6.20
N ASN A 407 10.78 -11.52 7.16
CA ASN A 407 12.22 -11.30 7.36
C ASN A 407 13.03 -12.60 7.10
N ALA A 408 12.56 -13.46 6.20
CA ALA A 408 13.36 -14.55 5.64
C ALA A 408 14.52 -14.02 4.79
N VAL A 409 15.64 -14.74 4.76
CA VAL A 409 16.81 -14.38 3.94
C VAL A 409 16.46 -14.52 2.46
N PRO A 410 16.75 -13.54 1.58
CA PRO A 410 16.55 -13.71 0.14
C PRO A 410 17.38 -14.87 -0.42
N ARG A 411 16.76 -15.74 -1.25
CA ARG A 411 17.45 -16.87 -1.91
C ARG A 411 17.94 -16.52 -3.31
N GLN A 412 17.23 -15.65 -4.02
CA GLN A 412 17.46 -15.25 -5.40
C GLN A 412 16.97 -13.81 -5.58
N GLY A 413 17.76 -12.99 -6.27
CA GLY A 413 17.49 -11.55 -6.40
C GLY A 413 17.66 -10.78 -5.08
N ARG A 414 17.40 -9.47 -5.13
CA ARG A 414 17.36 -8.58 -3.96
C ARG A 414 15.96 -8.01 -3.76
N ASN A 415 15.73 -7.35 -2.63
CA ASN A 415 14.52 -6.55 -2.46
C ASN A 415 14.64 -5.27 -3.31
N ILE A 416 13.60 -4.89 -4.07
CA ILE A 416 13.70 -3.82 -5.10
C ILE A 416 13.12 -2.46 -4.66
N ASP A 417 12.42 -2.41 -3.53
CA ASP A 417 11.96 -1.18 -2.86
C ASP A 417 12.78 -0.84 -1.58
N GLU A 418 13.72 -1.73 -1.21
CA GLU A 418 14.56 -1.68 0.00
C GLU A 418 13.80 -1.55 1.34
N LYS A 419 12.48 -1.73 1.35
CA LYS A 419 11.64 -1.74 2.55
C LYS A 419 12.00 -2.88 3.49
N GLY A 420 11.79 -2.68 4.79
CA GLY A 420 11.96 -3.76 5.75
C GLY A 420 11.35 -3.48 7.12
N TRP A 421 10.66 -4.47 7.67
CA TRP A 421 9.87 -4.38 8.91
C TRP A 421 10.53 -5.07 10.11
N SER A 422 9.98 -4.85 11.30
CA SER A 422 10.37 -5.60 12.51
C SER A 422 9.97 -7.09 12.48
N GLY A 423 9.01 -7.45 11.62
CA GLY A 423 8.31 -8.75 11.63
C GLY A 423 7.04 -8.78 12.48
N HIS A 424 6.74 -7.71 13.22
CA HIS A 424 5.49 -7.52 13.96
C HIS A 424 4.47 -6.84 13.05
N MET A 425 3.49 -7.59 12.56
CA MET A 425 2.52 -7.14 11.55
C MET A 425 1.18 -6.71 12.17
N ILE A 426 0.32 -6.16 11.31
CA ILE A 426 -1.05 -5.76 11.63
C ILE A 426 -1.98 -6.44 10.61
N GLU A 427 -2.88 -7.28 11.11
CA GLU A 427 -3.80 -8.10 10.32
C GLU A 427 -5.20 -8.09 10.97
N ALA A 428 -6.19 -8.60 10.24
CA ALA A 428 -7.49 -8.94 10.82
C ALA A 428 -7.35 -10.10 11.83
N VAL A 429 -8.36 -10.33 12.67
CA VAL A 429 -8.30 -11.38 13.70
C VAL A 429 -8.63 -12.74 13.07
N ALA A 430 -7.61 -13.53 12.75
CA ALA A 430 -7.77 -14.88 12.21
C ALA A 430 -8.20 -15.88 13.30
N VAL A 431 -9.23 -16.68 13.00
CA VAL A 431 -9.70 -17.82 13.81
C VAL A 431 -9.90 -19.06 12.93
N ASP A 432 -9.91 -20.24 13.54
CA ASP A 432 -10.27 -21.49 12.87
C ASP A 432 -11.71 -21.40 12.29
N SER A 433 -11.86 -21.66 10.99
CA SER A 433 -13.14 -21.53 10.29
C SER A 433 -14.26 -22.40 10.86
N ASN A 434 -13.96 -23.52 11.51
CA ASN A 434 -14.97 -24.38 12.13
C ASN A 434 -15.72 -23.66 13.26
N LEU A 435 -15.04 -22.78 14.00
CA LEU A 435 -15.61 -21.96 15.08
C LEU A 435 -16.63 -20.94 14.56
N VAL A 436 -16.45 -20.49 13.31
CA VAL A 436 -17.36 -19.57 12.63
C VAL A 436 -18.48 -20.33 11.92
N ASN A 437 -18.15 -21.47 11.27
CA ASN A 437 -19.11 -22.25 10.49
C ASN A 437 -20.18 -22.93 11.36
N SER A 438 -19.95 -23.07 12.67
CA SER A 438 -20.99 -23.47 13.65
C SER A 438 -21.99 -22.36 14.02
N ILE A 439 -21.77 -21.10 13.58
CA ILE A 439 -22.64 -19.97 13.89
C ILE A 439 -23.60 -19.75 12.72
N GLU A 440 -24.90 -19.99 12.95
CA GLU A 440 -25.92 -19.76 11.92
C GLU A 440 -26.02 -18.26 11.55
N PRO A 441 -26.22 -17.91 10.26
CA PRO A 441 -26.42 -16.52 9.84
C PRO A 441 -27.59 -15.87 10.60
N GLY A 442 -27.38 -14.67 11.17
CA GLY A 442 -28.38 -13.97 11.98
C GLY A 442 -28.42 -14.40 13.45
N ASN A 443 -27.69 -15.44 13.88
CA ASN A 443 -27.71 -15.91 15.27
C ASN A 443 -26.91 -14.98 16.21
N VAL A 444 -27.61 -14.01 16.77
CA VAL A 444 -27.10 -13.02 17.74
C VAL A 444 -26.52 -13.67 19.01
N ARG A 445 -27.11 -14.78 19.48
CA ARG A 445 -26.68 -15.44 20.72
C ARG A 445 -25.29 -16.04 20.56
N ASP A 446 -25.08 -16.79 19.51
CA ASP A 446 -23.84 -17.54 19.33
C ASP A 446 -22.72 -16.65 18.79
N ALA A 447 -23.06 -15.58 18.05
CA ALA A 447 -22.15 -14.47 17.79
C ALA A 447 -21.67 -13.76 19.08
N ALA A 448 -22.54 -13.57 20.07
CA ALA A 448 -22.17 -13.00 21.37
C ALA A 448 -21.32 -13.94 22.25
N ILE A 449 -21.55 -15.25 22.16
CA ILE A 449 -20.69 -16.27 22.81
C ILE A 449 -19.30 -16.26 22.15
N PHE A 450 -19.25 -16.31 20.81
CA PHE A 450 -18.01 -16.27 20.04
C PHE A 450 -17.17 -15.01 20.34
N ALA A 451 -17.81 -13.83 20.33
CA ALA A 451 -17.15 -12.56 20.63
C ALA A 451 -16.56 -12.53 22.05
N ARG A 452 -17.31 -13.04 23.04
CA ARG A 452 -16.86 -13.16 24.43
C ARG A 452 -15.67 -14.11 24.58
N ASP A 453 -15.70 -15.26 23.91
CA ASP A 453 -14.77 -16.34 24.19
C ASP A 453 -13.48 -16.28 23.36
N TYR A 454 -13.54 -15.88 22.09
CA TYR A 454 -12.36 -15.84 21.21
C TYR A 454 -11.78 -14.42 21.05
N LEU A 455 -12.63 -13.39 20.96
CA LEU A 455 -12.18 -11.99 20.78
C LEU A 455 -12.02 -11.23 22.10
N GLY A 456 -12.74 -11.63 23.15
CA GLY A 456 -12.87 -10.86 24.39
C GLY A 456 -13.68 -9.57 24.23
N LEU A 457 -14.51 -9.46 23.18
CA LEU A 457 -15.32 -8.28 22.88
C LEU A 457 -16.81 -8.53 23.17
N LYS A 458 -17.58 -7.45 23.25
CA LYS A 458 -19.05 -7.49 23.43
C LYS A 458 -19.73 -6.88 22.19
N PRO A 459 -20.55 -7.63 21.44
CA PRO A 459 -21.27 -7.10 20.29
C PRO A 459 -22.28 -6.02 20.68
N ALA A 460 -22.66 -5.20 19.70
CA ALA A 460 -23.81 -4.33 19.79
C ALA A 460 -25.12 -5.14 19.91
N ILE A 461 -26.14 -4.54 20.53
CA ILE A 461 -27.42 -5.21 20.79
C ILE A 461 -28.09 -5.60 19.48
N GLY A 462 -28.42 -6.89 19.32
CA GLY A 462 -29.11 -7.42 18.15
C GLY A 462 -28.22 -7.72 16.94
N CYS A 463 -26.90 -7.49 17.01
CA CYS A 463 -25.98 -7.79 15.92
C CYS A 463 -25.53 -9.25 15.90
N SER A 464 -25.29 -9.78 14.70
CA SER A 464 -24.78 -11.14 14.48
C SER A 464 -23.42 -11.10 13.76
N LEU A 465 -22.89 -12.26 13.37
CA LEU A 465 -21.63 -12.35 12.64
C LEU A 465 -21.90 -12.29 11.12
N GLU A 466 -21.65 -11.12 10.53
CA GLU A 466 -22.02 -10.74 9.16
C GLU A 466 -21.00 -11.24 8.13
N ARG A 467 -21.42 -11.51 6.88
CA ARG A 467 -20.54 -12.04 5.83
C ARG A 467 -19.80 -10.94 5.08
N GLY A 468 -18.47 -10.95 5.14
CA GLY A 468 -17.59 -10.12 4.32
C GLY A 468 -17.14 -10.82 3.03
N GLN A 469 -16.20 -10.20 2.32
CA GLN A 469 -15.63 -10.77 1.09
C GLN A 469 -14.77 -12.00 1.39
N THR A 470 -14.67 -12.89 0.41
CA THR A 470 -13.90 -14.14 0.47
C THR A 470 -13.01 -14.17 -0.76
N TYR A 471 -11.76 -14.62 -0.63
CA TYR A 471 -10.75 -14.50 -1.69
C TYR A 471 -9.65 -15.56 -1.56
N TYR A 472 -8.80 -15.63 -2.58
CA TYR A 472 -7.64 -16.51 -2.65
C TYR A 472 -6.35 -15.67 -2.64
N PRO A 473 -5.42 -15.86 -1.68
CA PRO A 473 -4.16 -15.10 -1.64
C PRO A 473 -3.26 -15.37 -2.84
N ALA A 474 -3.25 -16.60 -3.37
CA ALA A 474 -2.61 -16.97 -4.63
C ALA A 474 -3.31 -18.19 -5.26
N PRO A 475 -4.40 -18.00 -6.04
CA PRO A 475 -5.24 -19.10 -6.52
C PRO A 475 -4.56 -20.06 -7.52
N ASP A 476 -3.38 -19.71 -8.02
CA ASP A 476 -2.56 -20.57 -8.87
C ASP A 476 -1.72 -21.57 -8.06
N TYR A 477 -1.36 -21.31 -6.79
CA TYR A 477 -0.48 -22.21 -6.02
C TYR A 477 -0.69 -22.33 -4.50
N ILE A 478 -1.49 -21.51 -3.81
CA ILE A 478 -1.77 -21.66 -2.35
C ILE A 478 -3.20 -22.15 -2.15
N ASP A 479 -3.37 -23.36 -1.62
CA ASP A 479 -4.68 -24.01 -1.39
C ASP A 479 -5.40 -23.49 -0.13
N GLU A 480 -5.56 -22.17 -0.03
CA GLU A 480 -6.21 -21.49 1.08
C GLU A 480 -7.28 -20.51 0.53
N ARG A 481 -8.50 -20.56 1.09
CA ARG A 481 -9.64 -19.67 0.75
C ARG A 481 -10.01 -18.84 1.98
N VAL A 482 -9.46 -17.65 2.10
CA VAL A 482 -9.68 -16.80 3.28
C VAL A 482 -11.07 -16.17 3.22
N SER A 483 -11.87 -16.43 4.25
CA SER A 483 -13.22 -15.88 4.41
C SER A 483 -13.20 -14.70 5.37
N THR A 484 -13.90 -13.59 5.07
CA THR A 484 -14.07 -12.47 6.02
C THR A 484 -15.41 -12.56 6.76
N ARG A 485 -15.44 -12.13 8.02
CA ARG A 485 -16.65 -11.78 8.77
C ARG A 485 -16.55 -10.39 9.40
N TYR A 486 -17.68 -9.70 9.46
CA TYR A 486 -17.82 -8.44 10.18
C TYR A 486 -18.63 -8.65 11.45
N LEU A 487 -18.27 -7.93 12.52
CA LEU A 487 -18.97 -8.00 13.80
C LEU A 487 -19.07 -6.62 14.42
N ARG A 488 -20.29 -6.08 14.52
CA ARG A 488 -20.51 -4.79 15.18
C ARG A 488 -20.37 -4.91 16.70
N ILE A 489 -19.47 -4.11 17.26
CA ILE A 489 -19.13 -4.03 18.68
C ILE A 489 -19.92 -2.91 19.36
N GLU A 490 -20.11 -3.01 20.68
CA GLU A 490 -20.77 -1.95 21.45
C GLU A 490 -19.98 -0.64 21.41
N ASP A 491 -20.69 0.50 21.29
CA ASP A 491 -20.08 1.81 21.16
C ASP A 491 -19.60 2.33 22.52
N ARG A 492 -18.34 2.04 22.83
CA ARG A 492 -17.55 2.56 23.94
C ARG A 492 -16.07 2.53 23.55
N ASP A 493 -15.24 3.26 24.27
CA ASP A 493 -13.79 3.18 24.09
C ASP A 493 -13.22 1.87 24.63
N HIS A 494 -12.47 1.16 23.80
CA HIS A 494 -11.79 -0.07 24.18
C HIS A 494 -10.29 0.18 24.38
N LYS A 495 -9.79 -0.19 25.57
CA LYS A 495 -8.34 -0.31 25.79
C LYS A 495 -7.81 -1.53 25.01
N PRO A 496 -6.56 -1.52 24.51
CA PRO A 496 -5.97 -2.69 23.90
C PRO A 496 -5.94 -3.86 24.90
N GLN A 497 -6.18 -5.07 24.41
CA GLN A 497 -6.29 -6.27 25.23
C GLN A 497 -5.61 -7.47 24.57
N GLU A 498 -5.16 -8.43 25.37
CA GLU A 498 -4.68 -9.72 24.85
C GLU A 498 -5.82 -10.47 24.14
N LEU A 499 -5.51 -11.18 23.05
CA LEU A 499 -6.51 -12.06 22.43
C LEU A 499 -6.72 -13.28 23.32
N ARG A 500 -7.98 -13.73 23.42
CA ARG A 500 -8.33 -14.96 24.16
C ARG A 500 -7.99 -16.22 23.38
N PHE A 501 -7.92 -16.11 22.05
CA PHE A 501 -7.45 -17.15 21.15
C PHE A 501 -6.16 -16.70 20.46
N VAL A 502 -5.16 -17.58 20.48
CA VAL A 502 -3.88 -17.42 19.77
C VAL A 502 -3.74 -18.66 18.89
N SER A 503 -3.58 -18.45 17.59
CA SER A 503 -3.49 -19.55 16.61
C SER A 503 -2.11 -20.25 16.66
N SER A 504 -2.10 -21.55 16.37
CA SER A 504 -0.87 -22.38 16.44
C SER A 504 0.19 -22.01 15.39
N ASP A 505 -0.14 -21.20 14.39
CA ASP A 505 0.82 -20.64 13.43
C ASP A 505 1.72 -19.54 14.04
N ILE A 506 1.25 -18.84 15.08
CA ILE A 506 1.94 -17.73 15.76
C ILE A 506 2.47 -18.06 17.17
N GLU A 507 2.12 -19.22 17.73
CA GLU A 507 2.67 -19.71 19.00
C GLU A 507 4.21 -19.81 19.02
N GLY A 508 4.80 -19.87 20.21
CA GLY A 508 6.24 -20.12 20.39
C GLY A 508 7.16 -18.90 20.31
N PHE A 509 6.71 -17.77 19.75
CA PHE A 509 7.40 -16.48 19.89
C PHE A 509 7.17 -15.83 21.27
N SER A 510 7.91 -14.76 21.62
CA SER A 510 7.79 -14.08 22.92
C SER A 510 6.56 -13.17 22.96
N SER A 511 6.22 -12.54 21.83
CA SER A 511 5.01 -11.74 21.65
C SER A 511 3.97 -12.49 20.81
N THR A 512 2.72 -12.50 21.27
CA THR A 512 1.55 -12.99 20.52
C THR A 512 0.76 -11.89 19.82
N GLY A 513 1.17 -10.62 19.96
CA GLY A 513 0.39 -9.45 19.57
C GLY A 513 -0.79 -9.18 20.52
N ARG A 514 -1.61 -8.18 20.19
CA ARG A 514 -2.79 -7.77 20.97
C ARG A 514 -3.92 -7.27 20.07
N LEU A 515 -5.15 -7.29 20.58
CA LEU A 515 -6.29 -6.68 19.95
C LEU A 515 -6.31 -5.18 20.25
N ARG A 516 -6.36 -4.35 19.21
CA ARG A 516 -6.37 -2.88 19.34
C ARG A 516 -7.46 -2.26 18.46
N GLU A 517 -8.19 -1.30 19.01
CA GLU A 517 -9.07 -0.41 18.27
C GLU A 517 -8.26 0.70 17.55
N VAL A 518 -8.55 0.94 16.26
CA VAL A 518 -7.93 1.97 15.43
C VAL A 518 -8.98 2.60 14.49
N ASP A 519 -8.88 3.90 14.22
CA ASP A 519 -9.67 4.56 13.16
C ASP A 519 -9.29 3.96 11.79
N ALA A 520 -10.29 3.53 11.03
CA ALA A 520 -10.09 2.81 9.78
C ALA A 520 -9.37 3.64 8.71
N GLN A 521 -9.56 4.97 8.69
CA GLN A 521 -8.83 5.87 7.79
C GLN A 521 -7.34 5.87 8.12
N THR A 522 -6.97 5.73 9.39
CA THR A 522 -5.56 5.68 9.82
C THR A 522 -4.87 4.40 9.32
N ILE A 523 -5.60 3.26 9.27
CA ILE A 523 -5.09 2.03 8.67
C ILE A 523 -4.90 2.18 7.15
N LEU A 524 -5.87 2.79 6.43
CA LEU A 524 -5.74 3.01 4.98
C LEU A 524 -4.60 3.99 4.63
N ASN A 525 -4.42 5.05 5.43
CA ASN A 525 -3.27 5.95 5.29
C ASN A 525 -1.96 5.16 5.43
N ALA A 526 -1.89 4.27 6.43
CA ALA A 526 -0.74 3.43 6.70
C ALA A 526 -0.46 2.36 5.62
N THR A 527 -1.48 1.79 4.95
CA THR A 527 -1.23 0.91 3.79
C THR A 527 -0.83 1.72 2.56
N ALA A 528 -1.39 2.92 2.36
CA ALA A 528 -1.08 3.80 1.23
C ALA A 528 0.39 4.29 1.21
N VAL A 529 1.05 4.43 2.36
CA VAL A 529 2.50 4.70 2.47
C VAL A 529 3.37 3.43 2.59
N GLY A 530 2.75 2.25 2.58
CA GLY A 530 3.40 0.95 2.72
C GLY A 530 3.90 0.62 4.12
N TYR A 531 3.52 1.39 5.15
CA TYR A 531 3.84 1.09 6.55
C TYR A 531 3.21 -0.24 6.98
N ILE A 532 1.95 -0.49 6.59
CA ILE A 532 1.26 -1.78 6.71
C ILE A 532 1.26 -2.49 5.34
N PRO A 533 2.03 -3.56 5.13
CA PRO A 533 2.19 -4.23 3.83
C PRO A 533 1.13 -5.34 3.62
N ASN A 534 -0.16 -5.01 3.77
CA ASN A 534 -1.27 -5.97 3.84
C ASN A 534 -2.48 -5.55 3.00
N ALA A 535 -2.58 -6.06 1.77
CA ALA A 535 -3.68 -5.80 0.84
C ALA A 535 -5.05 -6.33 1.35
N ARG A 536 -5.05 -7.47 2.07
CA ARG A 536 -6.26 -8.08 2.64
C ARG A 536 -7.00 -7.13 3.59
N LEU A 537 -6.28 -6.52 4.51
CA LEU A 537 -6.84 -5.60 5.50
C LEU A 537 -7.34 -4.30 4.84
N GLU A 538 -6.64 -3.78 3.83
CA GLU A 538 -7.10 -2.63 3.02
C GLU A 538 -8.42 -2.96 2.31
N LEU A 539 -8.50 -4.11 1.63
CA LEU A 539 -9.72 -4.58 0.97
C LEU A 539 -10.89 -4.73 1.96
N GLN A 540 -10.69 -5.42 3.08
CA GLN A 540 -11.73 -5.64 4.09
C GLN A 540 -12.29 -4.32 4.65
N ILE A 541 -11.42 -3.34 4.94
CA ILE A 541 -11.85 -2.02 5.41
C ILE A 541 -12.64 -1.26 4.35
N LEU A 542 -12.19 -1.27 3.09
CA LEU A 542 -12.86 -0.58 1.99
C LEU A 542 -14.23 -1.20 1.67
N THR A 543 -14.34 -2.52 1.69
CA THR A 543 -15.61 -3.25 1.56
C THR A 543 -16.57 -2.94 2.71
N LEU A 544 -16.09 -2.95 3.96
CA LEU A 544 -16.91 -2.61 5.13
C LEU A 544 -17.43 -1.16 5.09
N ALA A 545 -16.59 -0.21 4.67
CA ALA A 545 -17.01 1.18 4.49
C ALA A 545 -18.11 1.32 3.42
N GLU A 546 -17.98 0.62 2.28
CA GLU A 546 -19.01 0.59 1.24
C GLU A 546 -20.35 0.02 1.75
N TYR A 547 -20.33 -1.06 2.53
CA TYR A 547 -21.53 -1.66 3.14
C TYR A 547 -22.28 -0.69 4.06
N LEU A 548 -21.52 0.03 4.89
CA LEU A 548 -22.07 1.01 5.82
C LEU A 548 -22.55 2.28 5.10
N GLY A 549 -21.99 2.56 3.92
CA GLY A 549 -22.19 3.80 3.15
C GLY A 549 -21.25 4.93 3.57
N ILE A 550 -20.19 4.60 4.30
CA ILE A 550 -19.17 5.53 4.79
C ILE A 550 -18.21 5.82 3.62
N THR A 551 -17.96 7.09 3.35
CA THR A 551 -16.96 7.51 2.35
C THR A 551 -15.64 7.76 3.06
N LEU A 552 -14.64 6.94 2.76
CA LEU A 552 -13.26 7.12 3.24
C LEU A 552 -12.46 7.96 2.23
N GLU A 553 -11.39 8.60 2.70
CA GLU A 553 -10.51 9.44 1.89
C GLU A 553 -9.37 8.64 1.25
N SER A 554 -8.93 9.07 0.06
CA SER A 554 -7.80 8.49 -0.66
C SER A 554 -6.79 9.60 -0.98
N TRP A 555 -5.56 9.40 -0.54
CA TRP A 555 -4.38 10.17 -0.95
C TRP A 555 -3.52 9.38 -1.94
N ALA A 556 -4.02 8.25 -2.44
CA ALA A 556 -3.34 7.43 -3.42
C ALA A 556 -3.34 8.13 -4.78
N ASP A 557 -2.14 8.48 -5.23
CA ASP A 557 -1.85 9.17 -6.48
C ASP A 557 -1.31 8.16 -7.50
N CYS A 558 -1.85 8.16 -8.72
CA CYS A 558 -1.29 7.41 -9.83
C CYS A 558 -1.06 8.38 -11.00
N PRO A 559 0.20 8.75 -11.32
CA PRO A 559 0.51 9.81 -12.28
C PRO A 559 0.32 9.37 -13.76
N LEU A 560 -0.54 8.38 -14.00
CA LEU A 560 -0.67 7.66 -15.26
C LEU A 560 -1.78 8.26 -16.14
N VAL A 561 -1.39 9.01 -17.16
CA VAL A 561 -2.35 9.55 -18.14
C VAL A 561 -2.79 8.43 -19.10
N LEU A 562 -4.04 7.98 -18.94
CA LEU A 562 -4.69 7.02 -19.82
C LEU A 562 -4.94 7.64 -21.21
N PRO A 563 -4.60 6.96 -22.32
CA PRO A 563 -5.02 7.40 -23.65
C PRO A 563 -6.53 7.19 -23.84
N GLU A 564 -7.11 7.95 -24.77
CA GLU A 564 -8.45 7.71 -25.28
C GLU A 564 -8.37 6.95 -26.61
N ASP A 565 -9.05 5.81 -26.71
CA ASP A 565 -9.12 4.99 -27.94
C ASP A 565 -10.54 5.06 -28.53
N GLU A 566 -10.68 5.43 -29.81
CA GLU A 566 -11.99 5.70 -30.47
C GLU A 566 -12.81 4.43 -30.70
N ASP A 567 -12.21 3.36 -31.22
CA ASP A 567 -12.84 2.05 -31.41
C ASP A 567 -12.96 1.24 -30.10
N GLY A 568 -12.42 1.75 -28.99
CA GLY A 568 -12.04 0.94 -27.83
C GLY A 568 -10.81 0.08 -28.12
N PRO A 569 -10.54 -0.96 -27.29
CA PRO A 569 -9.43 -1.87 -27.56
C PRO A 569 -9.71 -2.76 -28.79
N GLU A 570 -8.69 -3.07 -29.59
CA GLU A 570 -8.77 -4.08 -30.68
C GLU A 570 -9.15 -5.46 -30.13
N GLY A 571 -10.44 -5.73 -30.06
CA GLY A 571 -11.01 -6.97 -29.53
C GLY A 571 -12.42 -6.74 -28.99
N ALA A 572 -13.25 -7.77 -28.98
CA ALA A 572 -14.60 -7.65 -28.45
C ALA A 572 -14.55 -7.33 -26.93
N ILE A 573 -15.18 -6.21 -26.53
CA ILE A 573 -15.45 -5.90 -25.12
C ILE A 573 -16.12 -7.14 -24.52
N THR A 574 -15.45 -7.74 -23.54
CA THR A 574 -15.74 -9.12 -23.16
C THR A 574 -17.05 -9.21 -22.40
N ASP A 575 -17.94 -10.10 -22.82
CA ASP A 575 -19.18 -10.35 -22.11
C ASP A 575 -18.90 -11.09 -20.80
N LEU A 576 -18.85 -10.32 -19.70
CA LEU A 576 -18.68 -10.86 -18.35
C LEU A 576 -19.81 -11.83 -17.96
N LYS A 577 -20.97 -11.82 -18.64
CA LYS A 577 -22.02 -12.84 -18.43
C LYS A 577 -21.58 -14.22 -18.92
N ALA A 578 -20.81 -14.31 -20.00
CA ALA A 578 -20.26 -15.58 -20.48
C ALA A 578 -19.22 -16.14 -19.51
N ILE A 579 -18.41 -15.28 -18.87
CA ILE A 579 -17.48 -15.68 -17.80
C ILE A 579 -18.28 -16.11 -16.56
N ALA A 580 -19.29 -15.34 -16.14
CA ALA A 580 -20.15 -15.69 -15.01
C ALA A 580 -20.88 -17.03 -15.22
N ALA A 581 -21.38 -17.31 -16.43
CA ALA A 581 -21.95 -18.60 -16.79
C ALA A 581 -20.92 -19.73 -16.68
N GLN A 582 -19.74 -19.57 -17.28
CA GLN A 582 -18.65 -20.56 -17.18
C GLN A 582 -18.16 -20.78 -15.74
N MET A 583 -18.26 -19.79 -14.85
CA MET A 583 -17.96 -19.93 -13.42
C MET A 583 -19.04 -20.68 -12.63
N ALA A 584 -20.30 -20.62 -13.07
CA ALA A 584 -21.44 -21.31 -12.44
C ALA A 584 -21.61 -22.77 -12.89
N GLU A 585 -20.89 -23.20 -13.94
CA GLU A 585 -20.79 -24.59 -14.37
C GLU A 585 -19.87 -25.42 -13.45
N LYS A 586 -19.65 -26.71 -13.75
CA LYS A 586 -18.66 -27.56 -13.09
C LYS A 586 -17.48 -27.82 -14.02
N ASP A 587 -16.27 -27.57 -13.53
CA ASP A 587 -15.03 -27.90 -14.23
C ASP A 587 -14.14 -28.79 -13.34
N SER A 588 -13.47 -29.76 -13.97
CA SER A 588 -12.62 -30.72 -13.25
C SER A 588 -11.36 -31.12 -14.02
N ARG A 589 -10.79 -30.15 -14.77
CA ARG A 589 -9.59 -30.35 -15.59
C ARG A 589 -8.32 -30.59 -14.77
N TYR A 590 -8.23 -30.01 -13.58
CA TYR A 590 -7.09 -30.20 -12.67
C TYR A 590 -7.26 -31.49 -11.88
N ARG A 591 -6.31 -32.41 -12.03
CA ARG A 591 -6.25 -33.69 -11.31
C ARG A 591 -4.94 -33.84 -10.53
N PRO A 592 -4.93 -34.47 -9.34
CA PRO A 592 -3.69 -34.76 -8.62
C PRO A 592 -2.74 -35.62 -9.46
N SER A 593 -1.50 -35.17 -9.58
CA SER A 593 -0.40 -35.92 -10.18
C SER A 593 0.48 -36.53 -9.08
N ARG A 594 1.40 -37.42 -9.46
CA ARG A 594 2.40 -37.98 -8.52
C ARG A 594 3.65 -37.11 -8.52
N GLY A 595 4.12 -36.74 -7.33
CA GLY A 595 5.31 -35.90 -7.13
C GLY A 595 4.99 -34.41 -7.13
N ASN A 596 6.00 -33.61 -7.47
CA ASN A 596 5.98 -32.15 -7.60
C ASN A 596 6.25 -31.74 -9.06
N ALA A 597 5.89 -30.51 -9.42
CA ALA A 597 6.17 -29.90 -10.71
C ALA A 597 7.57 -29.26 -10.79
N GLY A 598 8.21 -29.02 -9.63
CA GLY A 598 9.54 -28.41 -9.53
C GLY A 598 9.51 -26.88 -9.56
N GLN A 599 8.35 -26.28 -9.37
CA GLN A 599 8.15 -24.82 -9.38
C GLN A 599 8.34 -24.23 -7.98
N ILE A 600 7.94 -24.98 -6.95
CA ILE A 600 7.90 -24.53 -5.56
C ILE A 600 8.54 -25.59 -4.66
N ARG A 601 9.29 -25.15 -3.65
CA ARG A 601 9.79 -26.03 -2.58
C ARG A 601 9.52 -25.48 -1.19
N THR A 602 9.25 -26.41 -0.27
CA THR A 602 9.20 -26.12 1.16
C THR A 602 10.61 -25.86 1.70
N VAL A 603 10.72 -24.90 2.61
CA VAL A 603 11.91 -24.55 3.39
C VAL A 603 11.52 -24.58 4.86
N GLN A 604 12.42 -25.07 5.72
CA GLN A 604 12.26 -25.02 7.16
C GLN A 604 13.48 -24.37 7.78
N SER A 605 13.25 -23.32 8.58
CA SER A 605 14.31 -22.54 9.21
C SER A 605 13.96 -22.16 10.64
N ILE A 606 15.00 -21.99 11.46
CA ILE A 606 14.87 -21.44 12.80
C ILE A 606 14.79 -19.92 12.68
N PHE A 607 13.64 -19.35 13.05
CA PHE A 607 13.46 -17.92 13.23
C PHE A 607 13.75 -17.56 14.68
N VAL A 608 14.48 -16.47 14.89
CA VAL A 608 14.84 -15.95 16.22
C VAL A 608 14.07 -14.67 16.50
N ASP A 609 13.56 -14.63 17.72
CA ASP A 609 12.96 -13.48 18.37
C ASP A 609 14.06 -12.72 19.11
N GLU A 610 14.48 -11.56 18.61
CA GLU A 610 15.56 -10.73 19.16
C GLU A 610 14.99 -9.60 20.02
N GLY A 611 15.53 -9.41 21.22
CA GLY A 611 15.17 -8.31 22.12
C GLY A 611 16.28 -7.91 23.08
N ARG A 612 16.03 -6.92 23.93
CA ARG A 612 17.04 -6.36 24.85
C ARG A 612 17.04 -7.10 26.19
N ILE A 613 18.22 -7.54 26.65
CA ILE A 613 18.47 -8.16 27.96
C ILE A 613 19.78 -7.59 28.50
N GLU A 614 19.76 -7.05 29.72
CA GLU A 614 20.96 -6.50 30.38
C GLU A 614 21.64 -5.43 29.50
N GLY A 615 20.85 -4.58 28.86
CA GLY A 615 21.29 -3.54 27.93
C GLY A 615 21.69 -4.02 26.53
N GLY A 616 21.97 -5.32 26.33
CA GLY A 616 22.42 -5.89 25.05
C GLY A 616 21.32 -6.61 24.25
N LEU A 617 21.50 -6.75 22.94
CA LEU A 617 20.59 -7.54 22.09
C LEU A 617 20.89 -9.05 22.24
N ARG A 618 19.85 -9.85 22.52
CA ARG A 618 19.92 -11.32 22.64
C ARG A 618 18.63 -11.96 22.09
N GLY A 619 18.70 -13.26 21.80
CA GLY A 619 17.51 -14.05 21.45
C GLY A 619 16.64 -14.30 22.70
N LEU A 620 15.35 -13.93 22.63
CA LEU A 620 14.34 -14.19 23.66
C LEU A 620 13.74 -15.60 23.52
N LYS A 621 13.39 -15.98 22.28
CA LYS A 621 12.87 -17.30 21.88
C LYS A 621 13.29 -17.63 20.44
N SER A 622 13.03 -18.85 20.01
CA SER A 622 13.18 -19.27 18.62
C SER A 622 12.21 -20.39 18.26
N ARG A 623 11.67 -20.36 17.03
CA ARG A 623 10.76 -21.38 16.50
C ARG A 623 11.24 -21.85 15.12
N ASP A 624 11.13 -23.16 14.86
CA ASP A 624 11.19 -23.69 13.50
C ASP A 624 9.90 -23.32 12.75
N MET A 625 10.03 -22.61 11.63
CA MET A 625 8.91 -22.31 10.73
C MET A 625 9.12 -23.00 9.39
N GLU A 626 8.04 -23.60 8.87
CA GLU A 626 7.95 -24.08 7.49
C GLU A 626 7.27 -23.01 6.63
N PHE A 627 7.84 -22.77 5.46
CA PHE A 627 7.36 -21.81 4.47
C PHE A 627 7.74 -22.28 3.06
N VAL A 628 7.18 -21.67 2.02
CA VAL A 628 7.54 -21.98 0.63
C VAL A 628 8.30 -20.84 -0.04
N ILE A 629 9.09 -21.20 -1.03
CA ILE A 629 9.64 -20.27 -2.03
C ILE A 629 9.54 -20.92 -3.41
N ALA A 630 9.60 -20.10 -4.47
CA ALA A 630 9.91 -20.60 -5.81
C ALA A 630 11.27 -21.29 -5.81
N ASP A 631 11.41 -22.41 -6.53
CA ASP A 631 12.70 -23.12 -6.61
C ASP A 631 13.66 -22.40 -7.57
N GLU A 632 13.13 -22.00 -8.73
CA GLU A 632 13.75 -21.06 -9.66
C GLU A 632 12.98 -19.72 -9.68
N GLY A 633 13.70 -18.59 -9.70
CA GLY A 633 13.12 -17.24 -9.70
C GLY A 633 13.25 -16.51 -8.36
N THR A 634 12.77 -15.27 -8.30
CA THR A 634 12.85 -14.39 -7.11
C THR A 634 11.58 -14.44 -6.26
N THR A 635 11.62 -13.79 -5.10
CA THR A 635 10.43 -13.51 -4.29
C THR A 635 9.60 -12.33 -4.80
N ASN A 636 10.00 -11.65 -5.87
CA ASN A 636 9.36 -10.42 -6.34
C ASN A 636 8.41 -10.71 -7.52
N VAL A 637 7.14 -10.31 -7.40
CA VAL A 637 6.13 -10.44 -8.46
C VAL A 637 5.57 -9.06 -8.81
N ALA A 638 5.66 -8.66 -10.08
CA ALA A 638 4.91 -7.51 -10.56
C ALA A 638 3.50 -7.95 -10.96
N ALA A 639 2.49 -7.39 -10.29
CA ALA A 639 1.10 -7.46 -10.73
C ALA A 639 0.78 -6.21 -11.54
N VAL A 640 0.23 -6.38 -12.74
CA VAL A 640 0.07 -5.30 -13.72
C VAL A 640 -1.37 -5.21 -14.19
N LEU A 641 -1.95 -4.00 -14.13
CA LEU A 641 -3.26 -3.70 -14.68
C LEU A 641 -3.11 -2.84 -15.95
N PRO A 642 -3.33 -3.39 -17.16
CA PRO A 642 -3.47 -2.61 -18.37
C PRO A 642 -4.75 -1.77 -18.32
N MET A 643 -4.66 -0.50 -18.72
CA MET A 643 -5.72 0.49 -18.57
C MET A 643 -5.78 1.45 -19.76
N ASN A 644 -6.97 1.73 -20.25
CA ASN A 644 -7.25 2.75 -21.27
C ASN A 644 -8.63 3.39 -21.05
N ARG A 645 -8.90 4.54 -21.67
CA ARG A 645 -10.20 5.22 -21.63
C ARG A 645 -10.91 5.01 -22.98
N HIS A 646 -12.15 4.53 -22.96
CA HIS A 646 -12.93 4.36 -24.19
C HIS A 646 -13.49 5.72 -24.62
N ALA A 647 -13.09 6.24 -25.79
CA ALA A 647 -13.21 7.67 -26.09
C ALA A 647 -14.65 8.19 -26.16
N ILE A 648 -15.63 7.36 -26.55
CA ILE A 648 -17.04 7.76 -26.66
C ILE A 648 -17.74 7.75 -25.29
N SER A 649 -17.57 6.67 -24.52
CA SER A 649 -18.27 6.50 -23.23
C SER A 649 -17.57 7.18 -22.06
N LYS A 650 -16.28 7.52 -22.23
CA LYS A 650 -15.32 7.91 -21.19
C LYS A 650 -15.14 6.88 -20.06
N GLU A 651 -15.79 5.71 -20.12
CA GLU A 651 -15.58 4.61 -19.16
C GLU A 651 -14.11 4.16 -19.20
N MET A 652 -13.55 3.97 -18.00
CA MET A 652 -12.24 3.35 -17.82
C MET A 652 -12.34 1.84 -18.09
N MET A 653 -11.50 1.37 -19.01
CA MET A 653 -11.38 -0.01 -19.43
C MET A 653 -10.15 -0.64 -18.76
N VAL A 654 -10.27 -1.91 -18.36
CA VAL A 654 -9.20 -2.67 -17.72
C VAL A 654 -8.94 -3.99 -18.45
N GLY A 655 -7.66 -4.33 -18.61
CA GLY A 655 -7.19 -5.60 -19.15
C GLY A 655 -7.02 -6.65 -18.05
N LEU A 656 -7.58 -7.85 -18.23
CA LEU A 656 -7.51 -8.96 -17.28
C LEU A 656 -7.17 -10.26 -18.01
N ILE A 657 -6.78 -11.29 -17.26
CA ILE A 657 -6.68 -12.67 -17.76
C ILE A 657 -7.87 -13.45 -17.21
N ALA A 658 -8.67 -14.06 -18.08
CA ALA A 658 -9.60 -15.13 -17.70
C ALA A 658 -8.91 -16.48 -17.92
N ASP A 659 -8.84 -17.30 -16.87
CA ASP A 659 -8.17 -18.61 -16.88
C ASP A 659 -8.76 -19.56 -15.82
N PHE A 660 -8.46 -20.85 -15.95
CA PHE A 660 -8.84 -21.86 -14.98
C PHE A 660 -7.65 -22.20 -14.08
N LEU A 661 -7.80 -22.06 -12.76
CA LEU A 661 -6.75 -22.31 -11.77
C LEU A 661 -7.10 -23.49 -10.84
N PRO A 662 -6.08 -24.20 -10.28
CA PRO A 662 -6.31 -25.42 -9.50
C PRO A 662 -7.03 -25.18 -8.16
N VAL A 663 -6.74 -24.08 -7.45
CA VAL A 663 -7.28 -23.84 -6.10
C VAL A 663 -8.78 -23.48 -6.13
N PRO A 664 -9.28 -22.56 -6.98
CA PRO A 664 -10.72 -22.37 -7.15
C PRO A 664 -11.44 -23.68 -7.50
N GLN A 665 -10.83 -24.53 -8.34
CA GLN A 665 -11.42 -25.83 -8.69
C GLN A 665 -11.57 -26.76 -7.49
N ARG A 666 -10.59 -26.78 -6.57
CA ARG A 666 -10.63 -27.60 -5.35
C ARG A 666 -11.70 -27.13 -4.36
N HIS A 667 -11.84 -25.82 -4.15
CA HIS A 667 -12.80 -25.27 -3.19
C HIS A 667 -14.23 -25.09 -3.75
N LYS A 668 -14.43 -25.01 -5.08
CA LYS A 668 -15.72 -24.71 -5.71
C LYS A 668 -16.27 -25.81 -6.63
N GLY A 669 -15.40 -26.70 -7.13
CA GLY A 669 -15.74 -27.60 -8.25
C GLY A 669 -15.71 -26.92 -9.62
N ASN A 670 -15.06 -25.76 -9.73
CA ASN A 670 -14.78 -25.06 -11.00
C ASN A 670 -13.53 -24.17 -10.87
N GLY A 671 -12.60 -24.27 -11.82
CA GLY A 671 -11.35 -23.51 -11.81
C GLY A 671 -11.43 -22.08 -12.32
N MET A 672 -12.50 -21.70 -13.04
CA MET A 672 -12.60 -20.41 -13.74
C MET A 672 -12.51 -19.23 -12.78
N THR A 673 -11.63 -18.27 -13.11
CA THR A 673 -11.47 -17.00 -12.40
C THR A 673 -10.96 -15.92 -13.36
N VAL A 674 -10.95 -14.67 -12.91
CA VAL A 674 -10.19 -13.59 -13.56
C VAL A 674 -9.06 -13.13 -12.66
N ARG A 675 -7.93 -12.74 -13.24
CA ARG A 675 -6.77 -12.19 -12.52
C ARG A 675 -6.04 -11.10 -13.27
N ALA A 676 -5.17 -10.36 -12.59
CA ALA A 676 -4.27 -9.39 -13.22
C ALA A 676 -3.09 -10.10 -13.90
N PRO A 677 -2.65 -9.65 -15.09
CA PRO A 677 -1.34 -10.00 -15.65
C PRO A 677 -0.22 -9.89 -14.61
N SER A 678 0.43 -11.02 -14.30
CA SER A 678 1.38 -11.11 -13.18
C SER A 678 2.65 -11.84 -13.60
N PHE A 679 3.80 -11.29 -13.22
CA PHE A 679 5.12 -11.73 -13.67
C PHE A 679 6.10 -11.83 -12.50
N ALA A 680 6.77 -12.98 -12.35
CA ALA A 680 7.97 -13.05 -11.50
C ALA A 680 9.06 -12.14 -12.10
N LEU A 681 9.63 -11.25 -11.31
CA LEU A 681 10.70 -10.35 -11.73
C LEU A 681 12.04 -11.11 -11.72
N PRO A 682 12.82 -11.09 -12.83
CA PRO A 682 14.16 -11.67 -12.86
C PRO A 682 15.08 -11.15 -11.74
N ARG A 683 16.03 -11.98 -11.32
CA ARG A 683 17.03 -11.64 -10.26
C ARG A 683 17.95 -10.49 -10.66
N GLU A 684 18.05 -10.23 -11.96
CA GLU A 684 18.77 -9.13 -12.58
C GLU A 684 18.10 -7.77 -12.31
N ILE A 685 16.81 -7.74 -11.97
CA ILE A 685 16.07 -6.52 -11.61
C ILE A 685 16.39 -6.14 -10.16
N LYS A 686 16.95 -4.95 -9.99
CA LYS A 686 17.54 -4.43 -8.75
C LYS A 686 16.75 -3.29 -8.11
N ASN A 687 15.88 -2.60 -8.86
CA ASN A 687 15.14 -1.42 -8.42
C ASN A 687 13.79 -1.27 -9.16
N MET A 688 13.00 -0.28 -8.76
CA MET A 688 11.67 -0.02 -9.31
C MET A 688 11.65 0.47 -10.76
N ASP A 689 12.68 1.18 -11.24
CA ASP A 689 12.73 1.65 -12.64
C ASP A 689 13.13 0.53 -13.61
N GLU A 690 14.01 -0.38 -13.22
CA GLU A 690 14.26 -1.62 -13.96
C GLU A 690 13.00 -2.50 -14.01
N ALA A 691 12.19 -2.54 -12.94
CA ALA A 691 10.90 -3.21 -12.94
C ALA A 691 9.90 -2.53 -13.91
N ARG A 692 9.82 -1.19 -13.93
CA ARG A 692 9.03 -0.43 -14.92
C ARG A 692 9.50 -0.68 -16.35
N ALA A 693 10.82 -0.71 -16.60
CA ALA A 693 11.40 -0.99 -17.91
C ALA A 693 11.08 -2.42 -18.40
N PHE A 694 11.18 -3.41 -17.51
CA PHE A 694 10.78 -4.79 -17.80
C PHE A 694 9.29 -4.88 -18.16
N ILE A 695 8.42 -4.24 -17.39
CA ILE A 695 6.97 -4.19 -17.67
C ILE A 695 6.70 -3.47 -19.00
N ALA A 696 7.40 -2.36 -19.28
CA ALA A 696 7.28 -1.63 -20.54
C ALA A 696 7.61 -2.54 -21.75
N ASP A 697 8.70 -3.32 -21.67
CA ASP A 697 9.00 -4.32 -22.70
C ASP A 697 7.95 -5.43 -22.77
N LYS A 698 7.43 -5.94 -21.63
CA LYS A 698 6.38 -6.98 -21.65
C LYS A 698 5.12 -6.51 -22.36
N PHE A 699 4.73 -5.25 -22.21
CA PHE A 699 3.53 -4.68 -22.86
C PHE A 699 3.82 -3.96 -24.18
N LYS A 700 5.09 -3.87 -24.60
CA LYS A 700 5.55 -3.14 -25.80
C LYS A 700 5.14 -1.65 -25.81
N VAL A 701 5.14 -1.06 -24.62
CA VAL A 701 4.93 0.38 -24.40
C VAL A 701 6.24 1.07 -24.03
N LYS A 702 6.22 2.39 -23.94
CA LYS A 702 7.32 3.18 -23.35
C LYS A 702 7.23 3.17 -21.81
N ILE A 703 8.35 3.43 -21.12
CA ILE A 703 8.42 3.44 -19.65
C ILE A 703 7.58 4.54 -18.97
N ASP A 704 7.31 5.65 -19.69
CA ASP A 704 6.39 6.71 -19.27
C ASP A 704 4.91 6.26 -19.22
N ARG A 705 4.57 5.15 -19.90
CA ARG A 705 3.26 4.48 -19.81
C ARG A 705 3.18 3.45 -18.68
N VAL A 706 4.18 3.35 -17.79
CA VAL A 706 4.19 2.42 -16.66
C VAL A 706 4.34 3.19 -15.34
N ALA A 707 3.36 3.05 -14.44
CA ALA A 707 3.34 3.69 -13.12
C ALA A 707 3.07 2.69 -11.99
N ARG A 708 3.42 3.08 -10.75
CA ARG A 708 2.95 2.38 -9.53
C ARG A 708 1.44 2.63 -9.36
N LEU A 709 0.71 1.62 -8.88
CA LEU A 709 -0.72 1.71 -8.54
C LEU A 709 -0.98 1.72 -7.01
N GLY A 710 0.06 1.40 -6.25
CA GLY A 710 0.06 1.38 -4.79
C GLY A 710 1.43 0.98 -4.28
N GLU A 711 1.49 0.68 -3.00
CA GLU A 711 2.71 0.19 -2.36
C GLU A 711 2.74 -1.34 -2.31
N SER A 712 3.95 -1.87 -2.22
CA SER A 712 4.24 -3.30 -2.15
C SER A 712 3.61 -4.00 -0.94
N TYR A 713 3.11 -5.23 -1.10
CA TYR A 713 2.58 -6.06 0.00
C TYR A 713 3.09 -7.51 -0.07
N PHE A 714 2.88 -8.29 0.99
CA PHE A 714 3.23 -9.72 1.02
C PHE A 714 2.07 -10.59 0.55
N THR A 715 2.30 -11.55 -0.35
CA THR A 715 1.24 -12.45 -0.87
C THR A 715 0.57 -13.26 0.23
N HIS A 716 1.36 -13.87 1.13
CA HIS A 716 0.81 -14.49 2.33
C HIS A 716 1.88 -14.61 3.44
N ALA A 717 1.89 -13.68 4.38
CA ALA A 717 2.94 -13.53 5.41
C ALA A 717 3.11 -14.72 6.37
N GLY A 718 2.15 -15.66 6.41
CA GLY A 718 2.23 -16.93 7.14
C GLY A 718 2.77 -18.12 6.35
N VAL A 719 2.98 -17.99 5.02
CA VAL A 719 3.29 -19.10 4.09
C VAL A 719 4.48 -18.80 3.17
N THR A 720 4.64 -17.56 2.69
CA THR A 720 5.65 -17.20 1.69
C THR A 720 6.22 -15.80 1.92
N PRO A 721 7.54 -15.57 1.71
CA PRO A 721 8.14 -14.24 1.69
C PRO A 721 7.91 -13.50 0.36
N GLN A 722 7.07 -14.04 -0.54
CA GLN A 722 6.76 -13.41 -1.82
C GLN A 722 6.12 -12.03 -1.62
N ARG A 723 6.56 -11.06 -2.43
CA ARG A 723 6.14 -9.66 -2.41
C ARG A 723 5.55 -9.28 -3.76
N VAL A 724 4.36 -8.70 -3.73
CA VAL A 724 3.65 -8.21 -4.91
C VAL A 724 3.88 -6.70 -5.04
N TYR A 725 4.25 -6.28 -6.24
CA TYR A 725 4.46 -4.88 -6.62
C TYR A 725 3.34 -4.47 -7.59
N PRO A 726 2.43 -3.56 -7.20
CA PRO A 726 1.27 -3.19 -8.01
C PRO A 726 1.60 -2.09 -9.03
N PHE A 727 1.45 -2.38 -10.32
CA PHE A 727 1.69 -1.45 -11.44
C PHE A 727 0.46 -1.26 -12.33
N ALA A 728 0.31 -0.07 -12.91
CA ALA A 728 -0.64 0.21 -13.98
C ALA A 728 0.10 0.53 -15.28
N VAL A 729 -0.47 0.12 -16.42
CA VAL A 729 0.06 0.35 -17.77
C VAL A 729 -0.97 1.09 -18.62
N ALA A 730 -0.59 2.23 -19.20
CA ALA A 730 -1.47 3.05 -20.02
C ALA A 730 -1.42 2.66 -21.51
N GLY A 731 -2.59 2.29 -22.04
CA GLY A 731 -2.82 2.03 -23.46
C GLY A 731 -2.73 0.55 -23.85
N MET A 732 -3.04 0.30 -25.13
CA MET A 732 -3.05 -1.03 -25.71
C MET A 732 -1.65 -1.64 -25.82
N GLY A 733 -1.31 -2.51 -24.88
CA GLY A 733 -0.37 -3.59 -25.17
C GLY A 733 -1.05 -4.60 -26.10
N THR A 734 -0.49 -4.84 -27.29
CA THR A 734 -0.97 -5.84 -28.27
C THR A 734 -0.65 -7.26 -27.80
N TRP A 735 -1.39 -7.69 -26.77
CA TRP A 735 -0.98 -8.78 -25.89
C TRP A 735 -1.86 -10.03 -26.10
N GLY A 736 -1.39 -10.88 -27.02
CA GLY A 736 -1.97 -12.18 -27.35
C GLY A 736 -1.89 -13.21 -26.21
N LYS A 737 -2.24 -14.47 -26.51
CA LYS A 737 -2.33 -15.58 -25.52
C LYS A 737 -1.14 -15.60 -24.55
N THR A 738 -1.43 -15.68 -23.26
CA THR A 738 -0.41 -15.62 -22.20
C THR A 738 0.49 -16.86 -22.22
N TRP A 739 1.71 -16.72 -21.65
CA TRP A 739 2.50 -17.88 -21.19
C TRP A 739 1.72 -18.66 -20.10
N THR A 740 0.94 -17.97 -19.27
CA THR A 740 0.30 -18.52 -18.07
C THR A 740 -1.00 -19.28 -18.29
N GLY A 741 -1.55 -19.34 -19.51
CA GLY A 741 -2.96 -19.70 -19.74
C GLY A 741 -3.87 -18.46 -19.81
N GLY A 742 -4.86 -18.48 -20.72
CA GLY A 742 -5.81 -17.38 -20.94
C GLY A 742 -5.43 -16.38 -22.04
N ALA A 743 -6.43 -15.59 -22.44
CA ALA A 743 -6.29 -14.44 -23.33
C ALA A 743 -6.58 -13.15 -22.55
N THR A 744 -5.95 -12.04 -22.95
CA THR A 744 -6.25 -10.72 -22.39
C THR A 744 -7.67 -10.31 -22.77
N ILE A 745 -8.53 -10.14 -21.79
CA ILE A 745 -9.90 -9.64 -21.93
C ILE A 745 -9.97 -8.19 -21.49
N TYR A 746 -10.80 -7.37 -22.15
CA TYR A 746 -11.04 -5.98 -21.76
C TYR A 746 -12.50 -5.75 -21.42
N ALA A 747 -12.76 -5.08 -20.29
CA ALA A 747 -14.10 -4.71 -19.85
C ALA A 747 -14.09 -3.39 -19.04
N PRO A 748 -15.22 -2.67 -18.95
CA PRO A 748 -15.33 -1.48 -18.12
C PRO A 748 -15.13 -1.81 -16.64
N ILE A 749 -14.28 -1.03 -15.96
CA ILE A 749 -13.83 -1.29 -14.58
C ILE A 749 -15.01 -1.48 -13.60
N ARG A 750 -16.09 -0.72 -13.77
CA ARG A 750 -17.34 -0.80 -12.99
C ARG A 750 -18.06 -2.15 -13.11
N ARG A 751 -18.00 -2.79 -14.29
CA ARG A 751 -18.65 -4.10 -14.52
C ARG A 751 -17.81 -5.23 -13.93
N VAL A 752 -16.48 -5.10 -13.97
CA VAL A 752 -15.56 -6.04 -13.32
C VAL A 752 -15.70 -6.01 -11.80
N ARG A 753 -15.89 -4.84 -11.16
CA ARG A 753 -16.17 -4.76 -9.69
C ARG A 753 -17.36 -5.65 -9.29
N ARG A 754 -18.44 -5.67 -10.09
CA ARG A 754 -19.60 -6.55 -9.85
C ARG A 754 -19.27 -8.03 -10.03
N LEU A 755 -18.36 -8.39 -10.94
CA LEU A 755 -17.85 -9.75 -11.06
C LEU A 755 -17.02 -10.14 -9.83
N LEU A 756 -16.13 -9.26 -9.35
CA LEU A 756 -15.25 -9.50 -8.19
C LEU A 756 -15.97 -9.55 -6.83
N TRP A 757 -17.30 -9.56 -6.81
CA TRP A 757 -18.12 -9.78 -5.62
C TRP A 757 -18.06 -11.21 -5.08
N TRP A 758 -17.90 -12.20 -5.97
CA TRP A 758 -17.72 -13.60 -5.60
C TRP A 758 -16.24 -13.86 -5.23
N ASP A 759 -15.81 -15.11 -4.98
CA ASP A 759 -14.42 -15.34 -4.53
C ASP A 759 -13.39 -15.33 -5.67
N PHE A 760 -12.45 -14.37 -5.66
CA PHE A 760 -11.41 -14.18 -6.69
C PHE A 760 -9.99 -14.12 -6.13
N ASP A 761 -9.01 -13.98 -7.03
CA ASP A 761 -7.63 -13.61 -6.74
C ASP A 761 -7.57 -12.29 -5.94
N GLU A 762 -6.97 -12.32 -4.76
CA GLU A 762 -6.74 -11.14 -3.92
C GLU A 762 -6.04 -10.02 -4.70
N THR A 763 -5.08 -10.39 -5.55
CA THR A 763 -4.29 -9.46 -6.37
C THR A 763 -5.18 -8.64 -7.28
N VAL A 764 -6.10 -9.27 -8.01
CA VAL A 764 -6.96 -8.53 -8.95
C VAL A 764 -7.97 -7.67 -8.21
N MET A 765 -8.49 -8.14 -7.07
CA MET A 765 -9.37 -7.35 -6.20
C MET A 765 -8.67 -6.08 -5.70
N TYR A 766 -7.43 -6.21 -5.21
CA TYR A 766 -6.60 -5.09 -4.76
C TYR A 766 -6.34 -4.09 -5.89
N MET A 767 -5.77 -4.56 -7.01
CA MET A 767 -5.44 -3.72 -8.18
C MET A 767 -6.65 -2.93 -8.68
N MET A 768 -7.81 -3.58 -8.76
CA MET A 768 -9.06 -2.97 -9.21
C MET A 768 -9.59 -1.90 -8.25
N GLN A 769 -9.55 -2.16 -6.94
CA GLN A 769 -9.98 -1.19 -5.93
C GLN A 769 -9.03 0.02 -5.89
N ARG A 770 -7.71 -0.20 -6.02
CA ARG A 770 -6.72 0.89 -6.13
C ARG A 770 -6.96 1.76 -7.36
N ALA A 771 -7.14 1.15 -8.54
CA ALA A 771 -7.42 1.89 -9.79
C ALA A 771 -8.68 2.76 -9.70
N MET A 772 -9.74 2.28 -9.03
CA MET A 772 -10.94 3.10 -8.77
C MET A 772 -10.66 4.26 -7.82
N LEU A 773 -9.84 4.07 -6.79
CA LEU A 773 -9.48 5.11 -5.80
C LEU A 773 -8.46 6.14 -6.30
N THR A 774 -7.68 5.83 -7.35
CA THR A 774 -6.60 6.70 -7.86
C THR A 774 -6.95 7.41 -9.17
N MET A 775 -7.87 6.87 -9.97
CA MET A 775 -8.15 7.34 -11.35
C MET A 775 -9.66 7.45 -11.67
N GLY A 776 -10.54 7.28 -10.68
CA GLY A 776 -12.00 7.22 -10.88
C GLY A 776 -12.72 8.55 -11.07
N ASP A 777 -12.11 9.68 -10.68
CA ASP A 777 -12.83 10.97 -10.46
C ASP A 777 -12.89 11.93 -11.66
N ASP A 778 -12.44 11.51 -12.86
CA ASP A 778 -12.61 12.27 -14.11
C ASP A 778 -14.07 12.25 -14.62
N SER A 779 -14.93 12.99 -13.92
CA SER A 779 -16.27 13.48 -14.31
C SER A 779 -17.44 12.50 -14.46
N GLU A 780 -18.61 12.99 -14.05
CA GLU A 780 -19.99 12.48 -14.24
C GLU A 780 -20.38 11.05 -13.77
N PHE A 781 -19.43 10.18 -13.41
CA PHE A 781 -19.73 8.80 -12.94
C PHE A 781 -19.31 8.50 -11.50
N SER A 782 -19.29 9.51 -10.62
CA SER A 782 -19.09 9.33 -9.18
C SER A 782 -20.17 8.43 -8.57
N PHE A 783 -19.81 7.16 -8.28
CA PHE A 783 -20.62 6.12 -7.64
C PHE A 783 -22.13 6.18 -7.94
N ASP A 784 -22.56 5.46 -8.98
CA ASP A 784 -23.97 5.12 -9.24
C ASP A 784 -24.71 4.84 -7.93
N ARG A 785 -25.62 5.75 -7.56
CA ARG A 785 -26.30 5.77 -6.25
C ARG A 785 -27.05 4.48 -6.00
N ASN A 786 -27.51 3.84 -7.07
CA ASN A 786 -28.16 2.53 -7.04
C ASN A 786 -27.17 1.45 -6.62
N HIS A 787 -25.91 1.45 -7.10
CA HIS A 787 -24.94 0.41 -6.74
C HIS A 787 -24.58 0.42 -5.24
N ARG A 788 -24.41 1.60 -4.62
CA ARG A 788 -24.23 1.68 -3.15
C ARG A 788 -25.50 1.23 -2.39
N GLN A 789 -26.69 1.35 -2.99
CA GLN A 789 -27.93 0.83 -2.42
C GLN A 789 -28.07 -0.69 -2.61
N ASP A 790 -27.75 -1.23 -3.80
CA ASP A 790 -27.70 -2.68 -4.10
C ASP A 790 -26.82 -3.40 -3.06
N MET A 791 -25.58 -2.94 -2.89
CA MET A 791 -24.59 -3.52 -1.99
C MET A 791 -25.04 -3.46 -0.53
N LYS A 792 -25.62 -2.32 -0.12
CA LYS A 792 -26.18 -2.14 1.22
C LYS A 792 -27.40 -3.02 1.48
N GLN A 793 -28.26 -3.23 0.48
CA GLN A 793 -29.40 -4.14 0.58
C GLN A 793 -28.94 -5.60 0.70
N MET A 794 -28.02 -6.04 -0.17
CA MET A 794 -27.44 -7.39 -0.11
C MET A 794 -26.74 -7.67 1.23
N PHE A 795 -26.10 -6.65 1.82
CA PHE A 795 -25.55 -6.74 3.18
C PHE A 795 -26.64 -6.88 4.25
N MET A 796 -27.66 -6.02 4.24
CA MET A 796 -28.79 -6.06 5.18
C MET A 796 -29.60 -7.37 5.12
N GLU A 797 -29.66 -8.01 3.96
CA GLU A 797 -30.32 -9.31 3.76
C GLU A 797 -29.48 -10.52 4.23
N GLY A 798 -28.24 -10.30 4.68
CA GLY A 798 -27.29 -11.40 4.95
C GLY A 798 -26.77 -12.09 3.68
N SER A 799 -27.09 -11.54 2.51
CA SER A 799 -26.72 -12.01 1.16
C SER A 799 -25.31 -11.60 0.74
N GLY A 800 -24.40 -11.45 1.71
CA GLY A 800 -22.97 -11.22 1.47
C GLY A 800 -22.30 -12.37 0.68
N PRO A 801 -21.06 -12.17 0.19
CA PRO A 801 -20.38 -13.00 -0.80
C PRO A 801 -20.49 -14.53 -0.64
N LYS A 802 -20.66 -15.20 -1.78
CA LYS A 802 -20.86 -16.65 -1.94
C LYS A 802 -20.08 -17.14 -3.17
N THR A 803 -20.06 -18.45 -3.38
CA THR A 803 -19.74 -19.01 -4.71
C THR A 803 -20.90 -18.70 -5.67
N LEU A 804 -20.60 -18.21 -6.88
CA LEU A 804 -21.58 -17.88 -7.92
C LEU A 804 -22.38 -19.12 -8.36
N SER A 805 -23.68 -18.94 -8.60
CA SER A 805 -24.60 -19.96 -9.12
C SER A 805 -25.39 -19.47 -10.34
N MET A 806 -25.99 -20.40 -11.10
CA MET A 806 -26.77 -20.09 -12.31
C MET A 806 -27.95 -19.13 -12.06
N SER A 807 -28.52 -19.12 -10.84
CA SER A 807 -29.60 -18.20 -10.46
C SER A 807 -29.14 -16.75 -10.30
N ASP A 808 -27.88 -16.52 -9.94
CA ASP A 808 -27.36 -15.17 -9.62
C ASP A 808 -27.07 -14.34 -10.90
N ILE A 809 -26.87 -15.01 -12.04
CA ILE A 809 -26.50 -14.40 -13.33
C ILE A 809 -27.55 -13.39 -13.81
N GLY A 810 -28.83 -13.56 -13.42
CA GLY A 810 -29.92 -12.64 -13.78
C GLY A 810 -29.68 -11.18 -13.36
N GLY A 811 -28.99 -10.95 -12.24
CA GLY A 811 -28.66 -9.61 -11.74
C GLY A 811 -27.70 -8.83 -12.65
N LEU A 812 -26.95 -9.51 -13.52
CA LEU A 812 -26.09 -8.89 -14.53
C LEU A 812 -26.89 -8.40 -15.77
N GLY A 813 -28.20 -8.63 -15.82
CA GLY A 813 -29.04 -8.44 -17.01
C GLY A 813 -29.26 -6.98 -17.43
N GLY A 814 -29.48 -6.08 -16.49
CA GLY A 814 -30.11 -4.77 -16.71
C GLY A 814 -29.19 -3.65 -17.24
N MET A 815 -28.72 -3.77 -18.49
CA MET A 815 -28.40 -2.67 -19.44
C MET A 815 -27.71 -3.27 -20.68
N THR A 816 -28.44 -3.38 -21.80
CA THR A 816 -27.92 -3.93 -23.06
C THR A 816 -27.56 -2.85 -24.07
N ALA A 817 -26.31 -2.89 -24.56
CA ALA A 817 -25.79 -2.33 -25.81
C ALA A 817 -25.97 -0.82 -26.11
N TYR A 818 -24.94 -0.23 -26.73
CA TYR A 818 -25.07 1.06 -27.41
C TYR A 818 -26.03 0.93 -28.59
N GLY A 819 -27.15 1.66 -28.54
CA GLY A 819 -28.15 1.67 -29.61
C GLY A 819 -27.69 2.52 -30.80
N THR A 820 -27.14 1.90 -31.84
CA THR A 820 -26.88 2.56 -33.13
C THR A 820 -28.20 3.04 -33.74
N THR A 821 -28.40 4.36 -33.79
CA THR A 821 -29.67 4.98 -34.20
C THR A 821 -29.82 5.02 -35.73
N THR A 822 -29.92 3.85 -36.37
CA THR A 822 -30.22 3.77 -37.80
C THR A 822 -31.64 4.23 -38.09
N THR A 823 -31.78 5.40 -38.71
CA THR A 823 -33.06 5.98 -39.11
C THR A 823 -33.73 5.18 -40.24
N SER A 824 -34.91 4.61 -39.98
CA SER A 824 -35.82 4.14 -41.03
C SER A 824 -37.26 4.60 -40.74
N SER A 825 -37.79 5.43 -41.62
CA SER A 825 -39.13 6.03 -41.54
C SER A 825 -40.26 5.05 -41.89
N GLY A 826 -41.48 5.23 -41.33
CA GLY A 826 -42.67 4.73 -42.04
C GLY A 826 -43.97 4.43 -41.26
N GLY A 827 -44.53 5.37 -40.49
CA GLY A 827 -45.92 5.33 -40.01
C GLY A 827 -46.25 4.29 -38.92
N GLY A 828 -47.39 4.39 -38.20
CA GLY A 828 -48.35 5.51 -38.18
C GLY A 828 -49.62 5.21 -37.36
N ALA A 829 -50.20 6.26 -36.77
CA ALA A 829 -51.52 6.33 -36.10
C ALA A 829 -51.76 5.59 -34.76
N ASN A 830 -52.14 6.40 -33.75
CA ASN A 830 -53.28 6.22 -32.81
C ASN A 830 -53.31 5.04 -31.81
N THR A 831 -53.86 5.14 -30.58
CA THR A 831 -54.45 6.27 -29.82
C THR A 831 -54.57 5.94 -28.33
N GLY A 832 -54.25 6.90 -27.44
CA GLY A 832 -54.69 6.92 -26.03
C GLY A 832 -54.09 5.85 -25.07
N GLY A 833 -54.25 5.95 -23.75
CA GLY A 833 -54.76 7.09 -22.98
C GLY A 833 -55.45 6.75 -21.64
N LEU A 834 -54.75 6.99 -20.52
CA LEU A 834 -55.25 7.21 -19.15
C LEU A 834 -55.70 6.02 -18.23
N LYS A 835 -55.03 5.98 -17.06
CA LYS A 835 -55.53 5.87 -15.66
C LYS A 835 -55.93 4.52 -14.99
N MET A 836 -55.27 4.31 -13.83
CA MET A 836 -55.77 3.96 -12.47
C MET A 836 -57.30 3.93 -12.25
N THR A 837 -57.86 3.10 -11.33
CA THR A 837 -57.72 3.21 -9.83
C THR A 837 -58.20 1.96 -9.05
N ASP A 838 -57.67 1.76 -7.82
CA ASP A 838 -58.31 1.36 -6.53
C ASP A 838 -59.25 0.11 -6.40
N ALA A 839 -59.50 -0.53 -5.24
CA ALA A 839 -58.81 -0.74 -3.93
C ALA A 839 -59.64 -1.72 -3.03
N LEU A 840 -59.20 -2.01 -1.77
CA LEU A 840 -59.95 -2.66 -0.65
C LEU A 840 -60.21 -4.20 -0.82
N PHE A 841 -60.55 -5.08 0.16
CA PHE A 841 -60.57 -5.22 1.66
C PHE A 841 -60.90 -6.72 1.97
N ALA A 842 -60.93 -7.34 3.17
CA ALA A 842 -60.28 -7.23 4.50
C ALA A 842 -60.76 -8.42 5.40
N GLY A 843 -60.06 -8.85 6.48
CA GLY A 843 -60.60 -9.85 7.44
C GLY A 843 -59.63 -10.57 8.41
N LEU A 844 -60.15 -11.01 9.58
CA LEU A 844 -59.52 -11.72 10.74
C LEU A 844 -60.66 -12.50 11.48
N PRO A 845 -60.46 -13.24 12.62
CA PRO A 845 -59.41 -14.16 13.09
C PRO A 845 -59.97 -15.51 13.71
N GLY A 846 -59.13 -16.38 14.29
CA GLY A 846 -59.41 -16.99 15.62
C GLY A 846 -59.53 -18.53 15.83
N GLU A 847 -58.81 -19.01 16.86
CA GLU A 847 -59.06 -20.19 17.74
C GLU A 847 -58.90 -21.67 17.25
N ALA A 848 -58.92 -22.59 18.22
CA ALA A 848 -58.55 -24.04 18.22
C ALA A 848 -59.52 -24.83 19.15
N PRO A 849 -59.33 -26.08 19.67
CA PRO A 849 -58.25 -27.10 19.58
C PRO A 849 -58.76 -28.57 19.40
N VAL A 850 -58.10 -29.57 20.06
CA VAL A 850 -58.49 -30.99 20.40
C VAL A 850 -57.61 -32.10 19.77
N THR A 851 -57.52 -33.26 20.44
CA THR A 851 -56.52 -34.35 20.31
C THR A 851 -57.12 -35.77 20.41
N ASP A 852 -56.52 -36.75 19.72
CA ASP A 852 -56.41 -38.18 20.09
C ASP A 852 -55.26 -38.82 19.23
N ARG A 853 -54.38 -39.74 19.68
CA ARG A 853 -54.52 -41.16 20.13
C ARG A 853 -54.85 -42.15 18.99
N ALA A 854 -54.27 -43.35 18.89
CA ALA A 854 -53.29 -44.04 19.75
C ALA A 854 -52.42 -45.10 19.00
N GLU A 855 -51.39 -45.61 19.69
CA GLU A 855 -50.85 -47.00 19.67
C GLU A 855 -50.49 -47.74 18.35
N ASN A 856 -49.20 -48.11 18.23
CA ASN A 856 -48.82 -49.52 18.38
C ASN A 856 -47.35 -49.72 18.81
N GLU A 857 -46.99 -50.96 19.18
CA GLU A 857 -45.78 -51.30 19.96
C GLU A 857 -44.68 -52.11 19.20
N ASN A 858 -43.58 -52.41 19.93
CA ASN A 858 -42.63 -53.53 19.76
C ASN A 858 -41.52 -53.36 18.68
N ARG A 859 -40.27 -53.85 18.86
CA ARG A 859 -39.70 -54.74 19.90
C ARG A 859 -38.19 -54.54 20.15
N ALA A 860 -37.66 -55.23 21.17
CA ALA A 860 -36.24 -55.31 21.59
C ALA A 860 -35.31 -55.99 20.55
N GLY A 861 -33.98 -56.10 20.71
CA GLY A 861 -33.13 -55.93 21.91
C GLY A 861 -31.60 -56.03 21.64
N PRO A 862 -30.73 -56.21 22.67
CA PRO A 862 -29.30 -55.84 22.62
C PRO A 862 -28.26 -56.97 22.84
N ASP A 863 -26.99 -56.66 22.54
CA ASP A 863 -25.73 -57.07 23.24
C ASP A 863 -24.59 -56.19 22.64
N ASP A 864 -23.65 -55.56 23.35
CA ASP A 864 -22.67 -55.95 24.40
C ASP A 864 -21.35 -56.55 23.87
N ARG A 865 -20.25 -55.75 23.89
CA ARG A 865 -19.02 -56.04 24.68
C ARG A 865 -17.89 -55.03 24.56
N LYS A 866 -17.14 -54.90 25.67
CA LYS A 866 -15.84 -54.19 25.79
C LYS A 866 -14.68 -55.18 25.88
N ARG A 867 -13.49 -54.80 25.35
CA ARG A 867 -12.09 -55.21 25.68
C ARG A 867 -11.24 -55.38 24.40
N LYS A 868 -9.90 -55.25 24.38
CA LYS A 868 -8.88 -54.47 25.14
C LYS A 868 -7.50 -54.81 24.50
N LEU A 869 -6.46 -54.00 24.75
CA LEU A 869 -5.01 -54.33 24.64
C LEU A 869 -4.35 -54.42 23.23
N ASN A 870 -3.49 -53.44 22.96
CA ASN A 870 -2.01 -53.51 22.75
C ASN A 870 -1.28 -54.88 22.86
N PRO A 871 0.00 -55.00 22.42
CA PRO A 871 0.85 -54.01 21.71
C PRO A 871 1.67 -54.55 20.51
N LYS A 872 2.19 -53.64 19.66
CA LYS A 872 3.64 -53.49 19.45
C LYS A 872 3.98 -52.15 18.82
#